data_AF-M3FP47-F1
#
_entry.id   AF-M3FP47-F1
#
_cell.length_a   1.000
_cell.length_b   1.000
_cell.length_c   1.000
_cell.angle_alpha   90.00
_cell.angle_beta   90.00
_cell.angle_gamma   90.00
#
_symmetry.space_group_name_H-M   'P 1'
#
loop_
_entity.id
_entity.type
_entity.pdbx_description
1 polymer ?
#
loop_
_entity_poly.entity_id
_entity_poly.type
_entity_poly.pdbx_seq_one_letter_code
_entity_poly.pdbx_strand_id
1 'polypeptide(L)'
;MPISPLKRRAFILLGAAVAAAAGTRTSVAATAASPSGPPGTPTPVRIVDDRATPATRALFAYLKRQQGRGILFGHQHDLTYGFTFTTPDGRASDTRAAVGDYPAVFGWDTLVLDGDERPGAENGTDAENIAALSRCIRQGDARGGINTLSAHMPNFVTGKDFRDTSGRVVGQILPGGARHARFNRFLDRLAKAVKGARRPDGTAIPVIFRPFHENNGGWFWWGAGHTTSGEFIELFRYTVEYLRDTKGVHNLLYAYSPNSSLGGDPAGYLRTYPGDRFVDVLGYDSYDEGAGPTPWLDGLVRDLAMVVRLADERDKVPALTEFGESGTEVRDPQWFTRLLRAVEADPLARRVTYMPTWANFGGTRRAYVPYPGHALLPDFVRFHQDPYTLFASDLRGVFAARTTAVRNGPSVHLVTPTDRQRVTAARTTVRVRVTPARASRVTYSVDGGRARPLRLDADGYHSATWSIGAAPRKKGSATLTVRARVGGETLTDSAVVLLGEAAPLPAGWIDDFEGYAGDDVALGEAYTHLNAHTLTLSPDHKSSGSYGLAYAYDFTGAAFTGIGRPVVADWSGFTCLALWLRGDGSENAGALEIVADGVPFQYRFPLDDTSGQEIKAPFGEFQPAPWDTEHPTAVLDAARLAKVTAFNLYLGRGGGTVTKGVVHVDDIRAE
;
A
#
# COMPACT_ATOMS: atom_id res chain seq x y z
N MET A 1 -1.16 28.10 -70.80
CA MET A 1 0.14 27.62 -70.29
C MET A 1 -0.08 27.14 -68.86
N PRO A 2 0.12 25.86 -68.53
CA PRO A 2 -0.06 25.36 -67.17
C PRO A 2 1.26 25.39 -66.40
N ILE A 3 1.18 25.70 -65.11
CA ILE A 3 2.25 25.48 -64.13
C ILE A 3 1.67 24.58 -63.02
N SER A 4 2.37 23.48 -62.78
CA SER A 4 2.16 22.48 -61.72
C SER A 4 2.32 23.09 -60.32
N PRO A 5 1.78 22.45 -59.27
CA PRO A 5 2.71 21.75 -58.38
C PRO A 5 2.24 20.40 -57.84
N LEU A 6 3.27 19.63 -57.45
CA LEU A 6 3.28 18.33 -56.80
C LEU A 6 3.22 18.44 -55.26
N LYS A 7 2.58 17.42 -54.67
CA LYS A 7 2.92 16.66 -53.44
C LYS A 7 2.83 17.35 -52.07
N ARG A 8 1.87 16.86 -51.26
CA ARG A 8 2.09 16.53 -49.84
C ARG A 8 1.58 15.11 -49.55
N ARG A 9 2.40 14.36 -48.82
CA ARG A 9 2.22 12.96 -48.41
C ARG A 9 1.21 12.88 -47.27
N ALA A 10 0.29 11.93 -47.37
CA ALA A 10 -0.66 11.57 -46.31
C ALA A 10 0.04 10.73 -45.23
N PHE A 11 -0.11 11.15 -43.97
CA PHE A 11 0.03 10.28 -42.80
C PHE A 11 -1.36 9.66 -42.52
N ILE A 12 -1.45 8.34 -42.56
CA ILE A 12 -2.65 7.59 -42.21
C ILE A 12 -2.64 7.39 -40.69
N LEU A 13 -3.52 8.10 -40.00
CA LEU A 13 -3.95 7.79 -38.64
C LEU A 13 -4.94 6.61 -38.70
N LEU A 14 -4.60 5.50 -38.05
CA LEU A 14 -5.53 4.38 -37.83
C LEU A 14 -6.40 4.72 -36.61
N GLY A 15 -7.51 5.43 -36.86
CA GLY A 15 -8.55 5.66 -35.86
C GLY A 15 -9.38 4.40 -35.63
N ALA A 16 -9.49 3.98 -34.37
CA ALA A 16 -10.41 2.91 -33.96
C ALA A 16 -11.85 3.45 -34.02
N ALA A 17 -12.67 2.85 -34.89
CA ALA A 17 -14.08 3.18 -35.05
C ALA A 17 -14.89 2.62 -33.87
N VAL A 18 -15.55 3.53 -33.14
CA VAL A 18 -16.63 3.21 -32.20
C VAL A 18 -17.92 3.10 -33.00
N ALA A 19 -18.46 1.90 -33.12
CA ALA A 19 -19.76 1.69 -33.73
C ALA A 19 -20.87 2.06 -32.72
N ALA A 20 -21.57 3.16 -32.99
CA ALA A 20 -22.80 3.54 -32.32
C ALA A 20 -23.96 2.69 -32.86
N ALA A 21 -24.53 1.84 -32.00
CA ALA A 21 -25.82 1.21 -32.25
C ALA A 21 -26.88 1.89 -31.37
N ALA A 22 -27.80 2.59 -32.01
CA ALA A 22 -28.98 3.15 -31.39
C ALA A 22 -29.91 2.01 -30.94
N GLY A 23 -30.21 1.97 -29.64
CA GLY A 23 -31.16 1.05 -29.02
C GLY A 23 -32.01 1.81 -28.01
N THR A 24 -33.32 1.67 -28.17
CA THR A 24 -34.43 2.25 -27.41
C THR A 24 -34.22 2.31 -25.89
N ARG A 25 -34.51 3.48 -25.30
CA ARG A 25 -34.58 3.69 -23.84
C ARG A 25 -35.78 2.94 -23.25
N THR A 26 -35.53 1.87 -22.51
CA THR A 26 -36.43 1.35 -21.48
C THR A 26 -35.83 1.67 -20.12
N SER A 27 -36.54 2.49 -19.35
CA SER A 27 -36.23 2.75 -17.94
C SER A 27 -36.46 1.47 -17.15
N VAL A 28 -35.38 0.88 -16.61
CA VAL A 28 -35.48 -0.15 -15.59
C VAL A 28 -34.88 0.42 -14.30
N ALA A 29 -35.76 0.85 -13.41
CA ALA A 29 -35.42 0.98 -12.00
C ALA A 29 -35.13 -0.44 -11.47
N ALA A 30 -33.85 -0.79 -11.36
CA ALA A 30 -33.44 -2.02 -10.68
C ALA A 30 -33.22 -1.70 -9.21
N THR A 31 -34.25 -1.92 -8.40
CA THR A 31 -34.07 -2.19 -6.97
C THR A 31 -33.24 -3.46 -6.85
N ALA A 32 -31.98 -3.34 -6.43
CA ALA A 32 -31.12 -4.47 -6.09
C ALA A 32 -31.62 -5.11 -4.79
N ALA A 33 -32.70 -5.89 -4.88
CA ALA A 33 -33.04 -6.87 -3.86
C ALA A 33 -32.00 -7.99 -3.92
N SER A 34 -31.29 -8.21 -2.81
CA SER A 34 -30.45 -9.40 -2.64
C SER A 34 -31.30 -10.65 -2.87
N PRO A 35 -30.85 -11.64 -3.67
CA PRO A 35 -31.58 -12.90 -3.76
C PRO A 35 -31.43 -13.64 -2.44
N SER A 36 -32.44 -13.53 -1.57
CA SER A 36 -32.61 -14.44 -0.44
C SER A 36 -32.98 -15.81 -1.01
N GLY A 37 -31.97 -16.67 -1.19
CA GLY A 37 -32.19 -18.07 -1.53
C GLY A 37 -33.11 -18.77 -0.51
N PRO A 38 -33.72 -19.91 -0.88
CA PRO A 38 -34.62 -20.62 0.02
C PRO A 38 -33.94 -20.98 1.35
N PRO A 39 -34.70 -21.00 2.47
CA PRO A 39 -34.15 -21.26 3.79
C PRO A 39 -33.33 -22.56 3.79
N GLY A 40 -32.05 -22.46 4.16
CA GLY A 40 -31.13 -23.59 4.28
C GLY A 40 -30.04 -23.71 3.20
N THR A 41 -30.09 -22.93 2.11
CA THR A 41 -29.01 -22.92 1.11
C THR A 41 -27.79 -22.14 1.63
N PRO A 42 -26.58 -22.73 1.67
CA PRO A 42 -25.37 -22.01 2.08
C PRO A 42 -25.10 -20.79 1.19
N THR A 43 -24.71 -19.66 1.78
CA THR A 43 -24.35 -18.45 1.03
C THR A 43 -23.03 -18.66 0.29
N PRO A 44 -22.97 -18.49 -1.04
CA PRO A 44 -21.72 -18.55 -1.78
C PRO A 44 -20.85 -17.33 -1.43
N VAL A 45 -19.55 -17.56 -1.19
CA VAL A 45 -18.56 -16.50 -0.96
C VAL A 45 -17.41 -16.59 -1.95
N ARG A 46 -17.02 -15.44 -2.51
CA ARG A 46 -15.83 -15.30 -3.37
C ARG A 46 -14.69 -14.78 -2.52
N ILE A 47 -13.75 -15.66 -2.21
CA ILE A 47 -12.67 -15.46 -1.24
C ILE A 47 -11.35 -15.91 -1.88
N VAL A 48 -10.23 -15.32 -1.47
CA VAL A 48 -8.88 -15.62 -1.98
C VAL A 48 -8.53 -17.10 -1.87
N ASP A 49 -8.96 -17.75 -0.79
CA ASP A 49 -8.81 -19.18 -0.58
C ASP A 49 -10.15 -19.91 -0.70
N ASP A 50 -10.40 -20.53 -1.86
CA ASP A 50 -11.60 -21.34 -2.08
C ASP A 50 -11.61 -22.66 -1.28
N ARG A 51 -10.55 -22.95 -0.53
CA ARG A 51 -10.46 -24.02 0.47
C ARG A 51 -10.52 -23.50 1.91
N ALA A 52 -10.75 -22.20 2.10
CA ALA A 52 -10.82 -21.59 3.43
C ALA A 52 -11.81 -22.34 4.32
N THR A 53 -11.50 -22.45 5.62
CA THR A 53 -12.36 -23.18 6.57
C THR A 53 -13.77 -22.57 6.64
N PRO A 54 -14.79 -23.35 7.07
CA PRO A 54 -16.14 -22.81 7.24
C PRO A 54 -16.20 -21.54 8.11
N ALA A 55 -15.42 -21.49 9.20
CA ALA A 55 -15.35 -20.33 10.08
C ALA A 55 -14.76 -19.09 9.39
N THR A 56 -13.75 -19.26 8.54
CA THR A 56 -13.13 -18.17 7.77
C THR A 56 -14.09 -17.60 6.73
N ARG A 57 -14.79 -18.47 6.01
CA ARG A 57 -15.83 -18.06 5.06
C ARG A 57 -17.00 -17.38 5.76
N ALA A 58 -17.38 -17.86 6.94
CA ALA A 58 -18.39 -17.24 7.77
C ALA A 58 -17.97 -15.84 8.24
N LEU A 59 -16.71 -15.65 8.65
CA LEU A 59 -16.14 -14.35 8.98
C LEU A 59 -16.23 -13.39 7.79
N PHE A 60 -15.77 -13.79 6.61
CA PHE A 60 -15.87 -12.96 5.40
C PHE A 60 -17.32 -12.54 5.12
N ALA A 61 -18.26 -13.50 5.16
CA ALA A 61 -19.67 -13.22 4.99
C ALA A 61 -20.25 -12.30 6.08
N TYR A 62 -19.77 -12.42 7.32
CA TYR A 62 -20.15 -11.55 8.43
C TYR A 62 -19.70 -10.11 8.17
N LEU A 63 -18.41 -9.91 7.83
CA LEU A 63 -17.87 -8.59 7.52
C LEU A 63 -18.63 -7.93 6.36
N LYS A 64 -18.93 -8.69 5.29
CA LYS A 64 -19.77 -8.20 4.18
C LYS A 64 -21.16 -7.74 4.63
N ARG A 65 -21.82 -8.47 5.53
CA ARG A 65 -23.15 -8.11 6.06
C ARG A 65 -23.10 -6.95 7.06
N GLN A 66 -21.95 -6.72 7.68
CA GLN A 66 -21.75 -5.68 8.69
C GLN A 66 -21.67 -4.27 8.07
N GLN A 67 -21.29 -4.16 6.79
CA GLN A 67 -21.18 -2.89 6.08
C GLN A 67 -22.43 -2.01 6.28
N GLY A 68 -22.23 -0.83 6.88
CA GLY A 68 -23.26 0.17 7.09
C GLY A 68 -24.13 -0.05 8.33
N ARG A 69 -23.97 -1.16 9.07
CA ARG A 69 -24.77 -1.53 10.25
C ARG A 69 -24.06 -1.28 11.59
N GLY A 70 -22.89 -0.66 11.54
CA GLY A 70 -22.03 -0.40 12.68
C GLY A 70 -20.59 -0.79 12.36
N ILE A 71 -19.65 -0.13 13.00
CA ILE A 71 -18.22 -0.31 12.80
C ILE A 71 -17.62 -1.07 13.99
N LEU A 72 -16.90 -2.15 13.71
CA LEU A 72 -16.28 -2.98 14.73
C LEU A 72 -15.03 -2.26 15.25
N PHE A 73 -15.05 -1.82 16.50
CA PHE A 73 -13.88 -1.19 17.11
C PHE A 73 -12.80 -2.24 17.38
N GLY A 74 -11.55 -1.89 17.09
CA GLY A 74 -10.41 -2.75 17.35
C GLY A 74 -9.30 -2.06 18.14
N HIS A 75 -8.45 -2.87 18.77
CA HIS A 75 -7.28 -2.37 19.49
C HIS A 75 -6.13 -3.36 19.31
N GLN A 76 -5.01 -2.85 18.80
CA GLN A 76 -3.76 -3.59 18.66
C GLN A 76 -3.19 -3.93 20.05
N HIS A 77 -2.79 -5.18 20.26
CA HIS A 77 -2.16 -5.66 21.48
C HIS A 77 -2.95 -5.46 22.80
N ASP A 78 -4.28 -5.30 22.73
CA ASP A 78 -5.13 -4.99 23.88
C ASP A 78 -4.97 -5.92 25.10
N LEU A 79 -4.58 -7.19 24.89
CA LEU A 79 -4.39 -8.16 25.98
C LEU A 79 -2.92 -8.35 26.41
N THR A 80 -2.00 -7.64 25.77
CA THR A 80 -0.55 -7.88 25.88
C THR A 80 0.26 -6.64 26.25
N TYR A 81 -0.28 -5.46 25.95
CA TYR A 81 0.23 -4.17 26.37
C TYR A 81 -0.90 -3.31 26.92
N GLY A 82 -0.59 -2.50 27.94
CA GLY A 82 -1.53 -1.52 28.48
C GLY A 82 -0.88 -0.61 29.53
N PHE A 83 -1.61 0.43 29.91
CA PHE A 83 -1.29 1.34 31.02
C PHE A 83 -1.87 0.83 32.34
N THR A 84 -2.95 0.04 32.29
CA THR A 84 -3.64 -0.46 33.49
C THR A 84 -3.09 -1.80 34.00
N PHE A 85 -2.13 -2.39 33.28
CA PHE A 85 -1.52 -3.65 33.64
C PHE A 85 -0.10 -3.78 33.09
N THR A 86 0.73 -4.58 33.75
CA THR A 86 2.11 -4.86 33.33
C THR A 86 2.31 -6.28 32.82
N THR A 87 1.43 -7.22 33.22
CA THR A 87 1.55 -8.64 32.91
C THR A 87 0.52 -9.05 31.85
N PRO A 88 0.93 -9.63 30.71
CA PRO A 88 0.03 -10.07 29.65
C PRO A 88 -0.64 -11.42 30.02
N ASP A 89 -1.51 -11.39 31.02
CA ASP A 89 -2.24 -12.58 31.53
C ASP A 89 -3.35 -13.07 30.60
N GLY A 90 -3.58 -12.33 29.50
CA GLY A 90 -4.64 -12.60 28.55
C GLY A 90 -6.03 -12.34 29.13
N ARG A 91 -6.17 -11.45 30.14
CA ARG A 91 -7.41 -10.96 30.77
C ARG A 91 -7.44 -9.45 30.94
N ALA A 92 -6.32 -8.84 31.32
CA ALA A 92 -6.21 -7.40 31.41
C ALA A 92 -6.34 -6.76 30.01
N SER A 93 -6.95 -5.58 29.97
CA SER A 93 -7.26 -4.83 28.74
C SER A 93 -7.55 -3.37 29.12
N ASP A 94 -6.90 -2.44 28.44
CA ASP A 94 -7.16 -1.01 28.64
C ASP A 94 -8.53 -0.63 28.09
N THR A 95 -8.97 -1.23 26.98
CA THR A 95 -10.34 -1.02 26.49
C THR A 95 -11.37 -1.44 27.54
N ARG A 96 -11.18 -2.62 28.14
CA ARG A 96 -12.07 -3.11 29.21
C ARG A 96 -11.98 -2.25 30.47
N ALA A 97 -10.81 -1.76 30.84
CA ALA A 97 -10.66 -0.84 31.96
C ALA A 97 -11.35 0.52 31.70
N ALA A 98 -11.40 0.95 30.44
CA ALA A 98 -12.00 2.21 30.04
C ALA A 98 -13.54 2.16 30.00
N VAL A 99 -14.11 1.13 29.37
CA VAL A 99 -15.55 1.09 29.03
C VAL A 99 -16.27 -0.17 29.50
N GLY A 100 -15.58 -1.12 30.12
CA GLY A 100 -16.16 -2.35 30.65
C GLY A 100 -16.30 -3.50 29.65
N ASP A 101 -15.95 -3.29 28.38
CA ASP A 101 -15.98 -4.29 27.30
C ASP A 101 -14.63 -4.40 26.59
N TYR A 102 -14.39 -5.53 25.91
CA TYR A 102 -13.22 -5.72 25.05
C TYR A 102 -13.46 -5.19 23.63
N PRO A 103 -12.41 -4.89 22.84
CA PRO A 103 -12.58 -4.56 21.44
C PRO A 103 -13.23 -5.72 20.66
N ALA A 104 -14.01 -5.40 19.63
CA ALA A 104 -14.54 -6.42 18.71
C ALA A 104 -13.43 -7.06 17.87
N VAL A 105 -12.40 -6.29 17.52
CA VAL A 105 -11.23 -6.74 16.73
C VAL A 105 -9.96 -6.67 17.57
N PHE A 106 -9.29 -7.81 17.76
CA PHE A 106 -8.02 -7.94 18.45
C PHE A 106 -6.89 -7.92 17.43
N GLY A 107 -6.05 -6.89 17.49
CA GLY A 107 -4.88 -6.75 16.64
C GLY A 107 -3.61 -7.34 17.26
N TRP A 108 -2.77 -7.94 16.43
CA TRP A 108 -1.48 -8.53 16.79
C TRP A 108 -0.47 -8.25 15.69
N ASP A 109 0.83 -8.34 15.99
CA ASP A 109 1.87 -8.30 14.96
C ASP A 109 2.71 -9.59 14.92
N THR A 110 3.26 -9.88 13.74
CA THR A 110 4.29 -10.90 13.56
C THR A 110 5.58 -10.64 14.32
N LEU A 111 5.84 -9.43 14.82
CA LEU A 111 6.96 -9.13 15.73
C LEU A 111 6.98 -10.05 16.97
N VAL A 112 5.82 -10.58 17.38
CA VAL A 112 5.73 -11.63 18.40
C VAL A 112 6.56 -12.87 18.04
N LEU A 113 6.71 -13.20 16.76
CA LEU A 113 7.50 -14.36 16.30
C LEU A 113 8.98 -14.16 16.59
N ASP A 114 9.50 -12.96 16.36
CA ASP A 114 10.91 -12.63 16.56
C ASP A 114 11.22 -12.19 18.00
N GLY A 115 10.19 -12.00 18.82
CA GLY A 115 10.33 -11.65 20.23
C GLY A 115 10.49 -10.16 20.47
N ASP A 116 10.38 -9.35 19.42
CA ASP A 116 10.44 -7.90 19.43
C ASP A 116 9.19 -7.29 20.09
N GLU A 117 8.10 -8.05 20.15
CA GLU A 117 6.89 -7.68 20.88
C GLU A 117 6.36 -8.80 21.78
N ARG A 118 5.82 -8.39 22.94
CA ARG A 118 5.14 -9.30 23.86
C ARG A 118 3.93 -9.95 23.19
N PRO A 119 3.62 -11.20 23.52
CA PRO A 119 4.24 -12.04 24.54
C PRO A 119 5.39 -12.90 23.99
N GLY A 120 5.92 -12.56 22.82
CA GLY A 120 7.19 -13.10 22.35
C GLY A 120 8.33 -12.63 23.25
N ALA A 121 9.44 -13.36 23.23
CA ALA A 121 10.65 -13.02 23.96
C ALA A 121 11.84 -13.02 22.99
N GLU A 122 12.63 -11.96 23.00
CA GLU A 122 13.84 -11.77 22.17
C GLU A 122 14.81 -12.96 22.30
N ASN A 123 14.98 -13.48 23.52
CA ASN A 123 15.82 -14.66 23.80
C ASN A 123 15.04 -15.99 23.79
N GLY A 124 13.78 -15.98 23.34
CA GLY A 124 12.93 -17.16 23.22
C GLY A 124 13.27 -17.99 21.99
N THR A 125 12.99 -19.28 22.05
CA THR A 125 13.09 -20.16 20.88
C THR A 125 11.99 -19.88 19.86
N ASP A 126 12.23 -20.25 18.60
CA ASP A 126 11.19 -20.21 17.55
C ASP A 126 9.88 -20.87 18.02
N ALA A 127 9.96 -22.00 18.72
CA ALA A 127 8.79 -22.75 19.17
C ALA A 127 7.99 -21.99 20.24
N GLU A 128 8.68 -21.31 21.17
CA GLU A 128 8.04 -20.52 22.22
C GLU A 128 7.32 -19.30 21.64
N ASN A 129 7.96 -18.58 20.72
CA ASN A 129 7.38 -17.39 20.10
C ASN A 129 6.26 -17.74 19.11
N ILE A 130 6.37 -18.86 18.37
CA ILE A 130 5.24 -19.42 17.59
C ILE A 130 4.05 -19.71 18.52
N ALA A 131 4.31 -20.37 19.65
CA ALA A 131 3.26 -20.69 20.62
C ALA A 131 2.68 -19.43 21.27
N ALA A 132 3.47 -18.36 21.42
CA ALA A 132 3.04 -17.06 21.91
C ALA A 132 2.04 -16.41 20.95
N LEU A 133 2.34 -16.33 19.66
CA LEU A 133 1.41 -15.80 18.68
C LEU A 133 0.12 -16.65 18.59
N SER A 134 0.24 -17.99 18.61
CA SER A 134 -0.94 -18.87 18.68
C SER A 134 -1.78 -18.66 19.95
N ARG A 135 -1.15 -18.28 21.09
CA ARG A 135 -1.89 -17.93 22.32
C ARG A 135 -2.67 -16.63 22.15
N CYS A 136 -2.07 -15.58 21.58
CA CYS A 136 -2.76 -14.31 21.33
C CYS A 136 -4.04 -14.52 20.51
N ILE A 137 -3.92 -15.24 19.39
CA ILE A 137 -5.07 -15.53 18.51
C ILE A 137 -6.18 -16.29 19.26
N ARG A 138 -5.81 -17.28 20.09
CA ARG A 138 -6.78 -18.01 20.92
C ARG A 138 -7.43 -17.14 21.98
N GLN A 139 -6.70 -16.19 22.56
CA GLN A 139 -7.22 -15.29 23.59
C GLN A 139 -8.21 -14.28 23.03
N GLY A 140 -7.98 -13.74 21.82
CA GLY A 140 -8.95 -12.91 21.12
C GLY A 140 -10.21 -13.69 20.75
N ASP A 141 -10.07 -14.89 20.19
CA ASP A 141 -11.21 -15.75 19.81
C ASP A 141 -12.05 -16.20 21.02
N ALA A 142 -11.41 -16.52 22.15
CA ALA A 142 -12.10 -16.93 23.38
C ALA A 142 -13.02 -15.84 23.96
N ARG A 143 -12.89 -14.59 23.52
CA ARG A 143 -13.75 -13.45 23.86
C ARG A 143 -14.87 -13.21 22.85
N GLY A 144 -14.98 -14.08 21.84
CA GLY A 144 -15.90 -13.89 20.71
C GLY A 144 -15.40 -12.90 19.66
N GLY A 145 -14.18 -12.36 19.82
CA GLY A 145 -13.61 -11.35 18.94
C GLY A 145 -13.07 -11.88 17.62
N ILE A 146 -12.78 -10.94 16.73
CA ILE A 146 -12.13 -11.19 15.44
C ILE A 146 -10.63 -10.91 15.59
N ASN A 147 -9.78 -11.78 15.08
CA ASN A 147 -8.33 -11.56 15.12
C ASN A 147 -7.86 -10.92 13.80
N THR A 148 -7.06 -9.86 13.90
CA THR A 148 -6.28 -9.30 12.80
C THR A 148 -4.79 -9.37 13.12
N LEU A 149 -3.96 -9.58 12.11
CA LEU A 149 -2.52 -9.78 12.24
C LEU A 149 -1.79 -8.93 11.20
N SER A 150 -1.20 -7.82 11.66
CA SER A 150 -0.24 -7.04 10.89
C SER A 150 1.11 -7.76 10.81
N ALA A 151 1.99 -7.32 9.90
CA ALA A 151 3.29 -7.93 9.75
C ALA A 151 4.42 -6.92 9.53
N HIS A 152 5.00 -6.46 10.63
CA HIS A 152 6.27 -5.75 10.64
C HIS A 152 7.43 -6.76 10.57
N MET A 153 7.86 -7.08 9.34
CA MET A 153 8.85 -8.11 9.09
C MET A 153 10.30 -7.56 9.14
N PRO A 154 11.28 -8.33 9.65
CA PRO A 154 12.67 -7.89 9.66
C PRO A 154 13.21 -7.70 8.23
N ASN A 155 14.20 -6.84 8.07
CA ASN A 155 14.95 -6.74 6.82
C ASN A 155 15.74 -8.04 6.60
N PHE A 156 15.36 -8.84 5.60
CA PHE A 156 15.97 -10.14 5.34
C PHE A 156 17.40 -10.07 4.77
N VAL A 157 17.85 -8.90 4.34
CA VAL A 157 19.21 -8.67 3.82
C VAL A 157 20.16 -8.31 4.95
N THR A 158 19.81 -7.30 5.75
CA THR A 158 20.68 -6.77 6.81
C THR A 158 20.45 -7.43 8.16
N GLY A 159 19.25 -7.94 8.40
CA GLY A 159 18.82 -8.50 9.68
C GLY A 159 18.33 -7.49 10.71
N LYS A 160 18.23 -6.21 10.36
CA LYS A 160 17.61 -5.18 11.22
C LYS A 160 16.08 -5.21 11.10
N ASP A 161 15.42 -4.25 11.75
CA ASP A 161 13.97 -4.11 11.72
C ASP A 161 13.42 -3.67 10.36
N PHE A 162 12.10 -3.52 10.30
CA PHE A 162 11.32 -3.16 9.13
C PHE A 162 11.61 -1.74 8.59
N ARG A 163 12.21 -0.85 9.39
CA ARG A 163 12.57 0.53 9.01
C ARG A 163 13.95 0.63 8.36
N ASP A 164 14.79 -0.40 8.48
CA ASP A 164 15.99 -0.49 7.65
C ASP A 164 15.58 -0.79 6.21
N THR A 165 15.57 0.23 5.36
CA THR A 165 15.15 0.15 3.96
C THR A 165 16.29 -0.22 2.99
N SER A 166 17.49 -0.48 3.51
CA SER A 166 18.67 -0.76 2.68
C SER A 166 18.68 -2.17 2.09
N GLY A 167 19.44 -2.34 1.00
CA GLY A 167 19.76 -3.66 0.44
C GLY A 167 18.80 -4.23 -0.60
N ARG A 168 17.83 -3.46 -1.10
CA ARG A 168 16.85 -3.89 -2.13
C ARG A 168 16.16 -5.21 -1.75
N VAL A 169 15.58 -5.23 -0.56
CA VAL A 169 15.08 -6.45 0.11
C VAL A 169 14.19 -7.29 -0.79
N VAL A 170 13.21 -6.69 -1.48
CA VAL A 170 12.22 -7.43 -2.28
C VAL A 170 12.88 -8.24 -3.40
N GLY A 171 13.77 -7.63 -4.18
CA GLY A 171 14.53 -8.33 -5.22
C GLY A 171 15.42 -9.46 -4.67
N GLN A 172 15.80 -9.42 -3.40
CA GLN A 172 16.59 -10.46 -2.73
C GLN A 172 15.72 -11.61 -2.17
N ILE A 173 14.45 -11.36 -1.87
CA ILE A 173 13.56 -12.37 -1.24
C ILE A 173 12.54 -12.98 -2.19
N LEU A 174 12.26 -12.38 -3.35
CA LEU A 174 11.42 -13.01 -4.38
C LEU A 174 12.07 -14.29 -4.95
N PRO A 175 11.30 -15.18 -5.62
CA PRO A 175 11.82 -16.42 -6.18
C PRO A 175 13.11 -16.22 -6.99
N GLY A 176 14.17 -16.95 -6.63
CA GLY A 176 15.50 -16.83 -7.24
C GLY A 176 16.42 -15.76 -6.63
N GLY A 177 15.95 -14.95 -5.69
CA GLY A 177 16.77 -14.04 -4.91
C GLY A 177 17.61 -14.76 -3.84
N ALA A 178 18.74 -14.17 -3.46
CA ALA A 178 19.71 -14.81 -2.56
C ALA A 178 19.22 -14.98 -1.11
N ARG A 179 18.18 -14.25 -0.71
CA ARG A 179 17.56 -14.28 0.63
C ARG A 179 16.19 -14.96 0.64
N HIS A 180 15.77 -15.57 -0.47
CA HIS A 180 14.48 -16.25 -0.61
C HIS A 180 14.22 -17.29 0.51
N ALA A 181 15.21 -18.12 0.82
CA ALA A 181 15.08 -19.14 1.88
C ALA A 181 14.85 -18.52 3.28
N ARG A 182 15.40 -17.32 3.55
CA ARG A 182 15.20 -16.62 4.83
C ARG A 182 13.77 -16.12 4.95
N PHE A 183 13.21 -15.58 3.88
CA PHE A 183 11.81 -15.18 3.84
C PHE A 183 10.87 -16.38 3.99
N ASN A 184 11.16 -17.50 3.32
CA ASN A 184 10.37 -18.73 3.48
C ASN A 184 10.39 -19.28 4.90
N ARG A 185 11.54 -19.20 5.60
CA ARG A 185 11.62 -19.57 7.03
C ARG A 185 10.71 -18.70 7.89
N PHE A 186 10.60 -17.40 7.59
CA PHE A 186 9.67 -16.51 8.28
C PHE A 186 8.21 -16.91 8.01
N LEU A 187 7.84 -17.11 6.74
CA LEU A 187 6.50 -17.56 6.35
C LEU A 187 6.14 -18.94 6.93
N ASP A 188 7.13 -19.83 7.11
CA ASP A 188 6.96 -21.11 7.78
C ASP A 188 6.59 -20.97 9.25
N ARG A 189 7.22 -20.05 9.98
CA ARG A 189 6.92 -19.76 11.39
C ARG A 189 5.52 -19.15 11.53
N LEU A 190 5.19 -18.20 10.64
CA LEU A 190 3.85 -17.63 10.54
C LEU A 190 2.78 -18.71 10.28
N ALA A 191 3.00 -19.57 9.27
CA ALA A 191 2.08 -20.65 8.95
C ALA A 191 1.89 -21.62 10.12
N LYS A 192 2.95 -21.94 10.88
CA LYS A 192 2.86 -22.77 12.08
C LYS A 192 2.02 -22.09 13.17
N ALA A 193 2.24 -20.80 13.44
CA ALA A 193 1.51 -20.06 14.45
C ALA A 193 0.00 -19.97 14.14
N VAL A 194 -0.34 -19.62 12.89
CA VAL A 194 -1.74 -19.49 12.44
C VAL A 194 -2.44 -20.85 12.41
N LYS A 195 -1.79 -21.92 11.95
CA LYS A 195 -2.39 -23.28 11.95
C LYS A 195 -2.48 -23.89 13.35
N GLY A 196 -1.60 -23.46 14.26
CA GLY A 196 -1.59 -23.87 15.67
C GLY A 196 -2.66 -23.17 16.51
N ALA A 197 -3.16 -22.02 16.06
CA ALA A 197 -4.25 -21.30 16.71
C ALA A 197 -5.59 -22.01 16.46
N ARG A 198 -5.93 -22.91 17.38
CA ARG A 198 -7.17 -23.70 17.35
C ARG A 198 -7.97 -23.54 18.64
N ARG A 199 -9.28 -23.58 18.50
CA ARG A 199 -10.21 -23.75 19.63
C ARG A 199 -9.99 -25.12 20.30
N PRO A 200 -10.50 -25.32 21.53
CA PRO A 200 -10.40 -26.60 22.22
C PRO A 200 -10.96 -27.79 21.44
N ASP A 201 -11.94 -27.56 20.56
CA ASP A 201 -12.54 -28.58 19.68
C ASP A 201 -11.71 -28.88 18.41
N GLY A 202 -10.55 -28.24 18.25
CA GLY A 202 -9.68 -28.38 17.08
C GLY A 202 -10.03 -27.46 15.90
N THR A 203 -11.11 -26.68 15.99
CA THR A 203 -11.50 -25.71 14.95
C THR A 203 -10.41 -24.65 14.78
N ALA A 204 -9.98 -24.45 13.54
CA ALA A 204 -9.01 -23.40 13.21
C ALA A 204 -9.64 -22.01 13.39
N ILE A 205 -8.91 -21.10 14.03
CA ILE A 205 -9.39 -19.75 14.31
C ILE A 205 -9.11 -18.86 13.09
N PRO A 206 -10.12 -18.17 12.52
CA PRO A 206 -9.90 -17.22 11.43
C PRO A 206 -9.06 -16.01 11.86
N VAL A 207 -8.18 -15.57 10.98
CA VAL A 207 -7.34 -14.37 11.16
C VAL A 207 -7.39 -13.52 9.89
N ILE A 208 -7.56 -12.21 10.03
CA ILE A 208 -7.34 -11.26 8.93
C ILE A 208 -5.85 -10.93 8.91
N PHE A 209 -5.12 -11.41 7.91
CA PHE A 209 -3.69 -11.16 7.76
C PHE A 209 -3.45 -9.98 6.83
N ARG A 210 -2.71 -8.97 7.34
CA ARG A 210 -2.46 -7.68 6.67
C ARG A 210 -0.96 -7.45 6.48
N PRO A 211 -0.33 -8.14 5.50
CA PRO A 211 1.09 -7.98 5.23
C PRO A 211 1.38 -6.70 4.42
N PHE A 212 2.60 -6.17 4.60
CA PHE A 212 3.15 -5.08 3.78
C PHE A 212 2.24 -3.83 3.66
N HIS A 213 1.69 -3.40 4.80
CA HIS A 213 0.85 -2.21 4.88
C HIS A 213 1.64 -0.92 4.69
N GLU A 214 0.95 0.18 4.40
CA GLU A 214 1.54 1.51 4.19
C GLU A 214 2.61 1.56 3.10
N ASN A 215 2.49 0.68 2.11
CA ASN A 215 3.53 0.47 1.10
C ASN A 215 3.68 1.61 0.09
N ASN A 216 2.75 2.55 0.06
CA ASN A 216 2.89 3.81 -0.68
C ASN A 216 3.78 4.85 0.05
N GLY A 217 4.10 4.62 1.32
CA GLY A 217 5.14 5.35 2.06
C GLY A 217 6.53 4.75 1.85
N GLY A 218 7.57 5.50 2.24
CA GLY A 218 8.99 5.13 2.06
C GLY A 218 9.73 4.69 3.34
N TRP A 219 9.01 4.55 4.47
CA TRP A 219 9.57 4.24 5.79
C TRP A 219 9.74 2.74 6.08
N PHE A 220 9.20 1.87 5.23
CA PHE A 220 9.39 0.42 5.30
C PHE A 220 10.15 -0.10 4.08
N TRP A 221 10.89 -1.20 4.24
CA TRP A 221 11.69 -1.76 3.14
C TRP A 221 10.86 -2.27 1.95
N TRP A 222 9.58 -2.56 2.16
CA TRP A 222 8.62 -2.92 1.10
C TRP A 222 7.93 -1.70 0.48
N GLY A 223 8.21 -0.50 0.98
CA GLY A 223 7.58 0.74 0.59
C GLY A 223 8.09 1.34 -0.72
N ALA A 224 7.40 2.39 -1.16
CA ALA A 224 7.74 3.17 -2.33
C ALA A 224 9.14 3.79 -2.21
N GLY A 225 9.83 3.93 -3.34
CA GLY A 225 11.24 4.34 -3.40
C GLY A 225 12.24 3.20 -3.20
N HIS A 226 11.85 2.09 -2.56
CA HIS A 226 12.70 0.90 -2.34
C HIS A 226 12.25 -0.32 -3.14
N THR A 227 10.96 -0.37 -3.46
CA THR A 227 10.26 -1.48 -4.12
C THR A 227 9.42 -0.93 -5.28
N THR A 228 9.53 -1.51 -6.48
CA THR A 228 8.66 -1.13 -7.61
C THR A 228 7.25 -1.70 -7.43
N SER A 229 6.23 -1.17 -8.12
CA SER A 229 4.87 -1.74 -7.96
C SER A 229 4.80 -3.19 -8.41
N GLY A 230 5.50 -3.54 -9.50
CA GLY A 230 5.60 -4.93 -9.96
C GLY A 230 6.23 -5.86 -8.92
N GLU A 231 7.31 -5.40 -8.26
CA GLU A 231 7.95 -6.15 -7.17
C GLU A 231 7.02 -6.33 -5.96
N PHE A 232 6.31 -5.26 -5.55
CA PHE A 232 5.35 -5.32 -4.44
C PHE A 232 4.18 -6.27 -4.74
N ILE A 233 3.58 -6.15 -5.92
CA ILE A 233 2.48 -7.01 -6.37
C ILE A 233 2.91 -8.47 -6.30
N GLU A 234 4.08 -8.81 -6.83
CA GLU A 234 4.60 -10.18 -6.79
C GLU A 234 5.00 -10.63 -5.38
N LEU A 235 5.49 -9.74 -4.52
CA LEU A 235 5.76 -10.05 -3.11
C LEU A 235 4.47 -10.44 -2.37
N PHE A 236 3.41 -9.67 -2.56
CA PHE A 236 2.11 -9.96 -1.95
C PHE A 236 1.53 -11.27 -2.50
N ARG A 237 1.53 -11.45 -3.83
CA ARG A 237 1.08 -12.69 -4.48
C ARG A 237 1.84 -13.91 -3.98
N TYR A 238 3.17 -13.83 -3.96
CA TYR A 238 4.03 -14.89 -3.45
C TYR A 238 3.67 -15.26 -2.01
N THR A 239 3.46 -14.27 -1.14
CA THR A 239 3.11 -14.48 0.27
C THR A 239 1.78 -15.24 0.40
N VAL A 240 0.75 -14.81 -0.34
CA VAL A 240 -0.55 -15.49 -0.38
C VAL A 240 -0.41 -16.92 -0.88
N GLU A 241 0.27 -17.14 -2.00
CA GLU A 241 0.42 -18.47 -2.60
C GLU A 241 1.28 -19.40 -1.75
N TYR A 242 2.32 -18.87 -1.10
CA TYR A 242 3.15 -19.66 -0.20
C TYR A 242 2.31 -20.14 0.99
N LEU A 243 1.61 -19.23 1.67
CA LEU A 243 0.77 -19.58 2.82
C LEU A 243 -0.41 -20.49 2.43
N ARG A 244 -1.19 -20.12 1.39
CA ARG A 244 -2.38 -20.85 0.93
C ARG A 244 -2.02 -22.17 0.26
N ASP A 245 -1.18 -22.13 -0.76
CA ASP A 245 -0.96 -23.27 -1.67
C ASP A 245 0.18 -24.18 -1.21
N THR A 246 1.25 -23.62 -0.65
CA THR A 246 2.43 -24.39 -0.22
C THR A 246 2.33 -24.87 1.22
N LYS A 247 1.89 -24.00 2.14
CA LYS A 247 1.77 -24.33 3.57
C LYS A 247 0.38 -24.82 3.97
N GLY A 248 -0.62 -24.70 3.10
CA GLY A 248 -1.99 -25.15 3.35
C GLY A 248 -2.63 -24.42 4.53
N VAL A 249 -2.43 -23.11 4.61
CA VAL A 249 -3.08 -22.26 5.61
C VAL A 249 -4.44 -21.84 5.08
N HIS A 250 -5.50 -22.37 5.68
CA HIS A 250 -6.89 -22.18 5.23
C HIS A 250 -7.74 -21.32 6.18
N ASN A 251 -7.11 -20.69 7.17
CA ASN A 251 -7.75 -19.84 8.17
C ASN A 251 -7.35 -18.36 8.09
N LEU A 252 -6.97 -17.90 6.90
CA LEU A 252 -6.64 -16.50 6.63
C LEU A 252 -7.67 -15.82 5.71
N LEU A 253 -7.96 -14.55 6.00
CA LEU A 253 -8.39 -13.55 5.03
C LEU A 253 -7.21 -12.61 4.76
N TYR A 254 -7.06 -12.12 3.53
CA TYR A 254 -5.93 -11.25 3.18
C TYR A 254 -6.36 -9.80 3.01
N ALA A 255 -5.70 -8.88 3.74
CA ALA A 255 -5.96 -7.45 3.69
C ALA A 255 -4.81 -6.69 3.02
N TYR A 256 -5.16 -5.78 2.12
CA TYR A 256 -4.24 -4.84 1.47
C TYR A 256 -4.57 -3.43 1.97
N SER A 257 -3.60 -2.72 2.54
CA SER A 257 -3.82 -1.40 3.13
C SER A 257 -2.68 -0.42 2.83
N PRO A 258 -2.84 0.46 1.84
CA PRO A 258 -2.03 1.66 1.68
C PRO A 258 -2.31 2.69 2.78
N ASN A 259 -1.33 3.55 3.05
CA ASN A 259 -1.42 4.69 3.96
C ASN A 259 -2.17 5.87 3.32
N SER A 260 -2.70 6.75 4.17
CA SER A 260 -3.18 8.07 3.80
C SER A 260 -2.05 9.03 3.36
N SER A 261 -2.37 10.18 2.77
CA SER A 261 -3.66 10.56 2.18
C SER A 261 -3.61 10.32 0.68
N LEU A 262 -4.71 9.76 0.13
CA LEU A 262 -4.84 9.43 -1.29
C LEU A 262 -5.71 10.44 -2.04
N GLY A 263 -6.32 11.39 -1.34
CA GLY A 263 -7.16 12.43 -1.93
C GLY A 263 -8.38 11.91 -2.70
N GLY A 264 -8.80 10.67 -2.42
CA GLY A 264 -9.87 9.98 -3.12
C GLY A 264 -9.48 9.42 -4.50
N ASP A 265 -8.19 9.32 -4.82
CA ASP A 265 -7.69 8.80 -6.09
C ASP A 265 -7.67 7.25 -6.16
N PRO A 266 -8.57 6.62 -6.93
CA PRO A 266 -8.61 5.16 -7.05
C PRO A 266 -7.37 4.60 -7.77
N ALA A 267 -6.76 5.36 -8.69
CA ALA A 267 -5.59 4.89 -9.42
C ALA A 267 -4.38 4.82 -8.48
N GLY A 268 -4.19 5.84 -7.64
CA GLY A 268 -3.19 5.87 -6.58
C GLY A 268 -3.35 4.72 -5.58
N TYR A 269 -4.58 4.46 -5.11
CA TYR A 269 -4.86 3.31 -4.24
C TYR A 269 -4.53 1.97 -4.90
N LEU A 270 -4.87 1.82 -6.20
CA LEU A 270 -4.72 0.56 -6.92
C LEU A 270 -3.33 0.35 -7.54
N ARG A 271 -2.43 1.34 -7.48
CA ARG A 271 -1.10 1.29 -8.11
C ARG A 271 -0.30 0.02 -7.78
N THR A 272 -0.39 -0.43 -6.53
CA THR A 272 0.30 -1.63 -6.02
C THR A 272 -0.67 -2.76 -5.66
N TYR A 273 -1.92 -2.67 -6.12
CA TYR A 273 -2.95 -3.64 -5.78
C TYR A 273 -2.62 -5.03 -6.36
N PRO A 274 -2.51 -6.07 -5.52
CA PRO A 274 -2.11 -7.42 -5.96
C PRO A 274 -3.09 -8.08 -6.94
N GLY A 275 -4.34 -7.61 -6.98
CA GLY A 275 -5.45 -8.13 -7.79
C GLY A 275 -6.48 -8.90 -6.97
N ASP A 276 -7.70 -9.01 -7.49
CA ASP A 276 -8.89 -9.54 -6.79
C ASP A 276 -8.78 -10.99 -6.30
N ARG A 277 -7.78 -11.74 -6.80
CA ARG A 277 -7.50 -13.14 -6.43
C ARG A 277 -6.60 -13.27 -5.20
N PHE A 278 -6.09 -12.16 -4.70
CA PHE A 278 -5.11 -12.13 -3.62
C PHE A 278 -5.57 -11.30 -2.42
N VAL A 279 -6.65 -10.52 -2.57
CA VAL A 279 -7.17 -9.64 -1.52
C VAL A 279 -8.64 -9.95 -1.22
N ASP A 280 -8.97 -10.08 0.07
CA ASP A 280 -10.33 -10.19 0.60
C ASP A 280 -10.82 -8.88 1.20
N VAL A 281 -9.91 -8.11 1.81
CA VAL A 281 -10.21 -6.83 2.49
C VAL A 281 -9.40 -5.70 1.87
N LEU A 282 -10.09 -4.64 1.44
CA LEU A 282 -9.49 -3.37 1.06
C LEU A 282 -9.42 -2.47 2.30
N GLY A 283 -8.21 -2.27 2.81
CA GLY A 283 -7.89 -1.47 3.98
C GLY A 283 -7.42 -0.07 3.61
N TYR A 284 -7.25 0.74 4.64
CA TYR A 284 -6.73 2.10 4.59
C TYR A 284 -6.22 2.46 5.99
N ASP A 285 -5.01 2.98 6.08
CA ASP A 285 -4.39 3.39 7.35
C ASP A 285 -4.30 4.92 7.39
N SER A 286 -4.69 5.54 8.50
CA SER A 286 -4.61 7.01 8.61
C SER A 286 -4.56 7.51 10.04
N TYR A 287 -3.57 8.36 10.32
CA TYR A 287 -3.41 9.00 11.61
C TYR A 287 -3.58 10.52 11.50
N ASP A 288 -4.27 11.12 12.48
CA ASP A 288 -4.52 12.56 12.55
C ASP A 288 -3.37 13.28 13.25
N GLU A 289 -2.40 13.77 12.47
CA GLU A 289 -1.25 14.47 13.03
C GLU A 289 -1.54 15.83 13.65
N GLY A 290 -2.65 16.46 13.24
CA GLY A 290 -3.07 17.78 13.70
C GLY A 290 -3.92 17.72 14.97
N ALA A 291 -4.69 16.64 15.16
CA ALA A 291 -5.52 16.37 16.32
C ALA A 291 -6.54 17.48 16.64
N GLY A 292 -7.16 18.05 15.60
CA GLY A 292 -8.17 19.11 15.70
C GLY A 292 -9.24 18.98 14.61
N PRO A 293 -10.31 19.81 14.58
CA PRO A 293 -11.28 19.81 13.48
C PRO A 293 -10.59 20.27 12.20
N THR A 294 -10.11 19.32 11.40
CA THR A 294 -9.04 19.57 10.44
C THR A 294 -9.35 18.97 9.06
N PRO A 295 -8.68 19.47 8.01
CA PRO A 295 -8.67 18.88 6.67
C PRO A 295 -8.41 17.35 6.64
N TRP A 296 -7.82 16.79 7.71
CA TRP A 296 -7.65 15.35 7.84
C TRP A 296 -8.98 14.58 7.85
N LEU A 297 -10.00 15.03 8.60
CA LEU A 297 -11.30 14.34 8.65
C LEU A 297 -11.98 14.32 7.28
N ASP A 298 -11.93 15.42 6.54
CA ASP A 298 -12.48 15.51 5.18
C ASP A 298 -11.71 14.59 4.21
N GLY A 299 -10.39 14.53 4.36
CA GLY A 299 -9.52 13.60 3.63
C GLY A 299 -9.85 12.14 3.92
N LEU A 300 -9.95 11.79 5.20
CA LEU A 300 -10.32 10.46 5.68
C LEU A 300 -11.66 10.01 5.09
N VAL A 301 -12.72 10.81 5.25
CA VAL A 301 -14.06 10.44 4.75
C VAL A 301 -14.03 10.24 3.23
N ARG A 302 -13.34 11.11 2.50
CA ARG A 302 -13.17 11.00 1.04
C ARG A 302 -12.47 9.71 0.63
N ASP A 303 -11.37 9.37 1.30
CA ASP A 303 -10.59 8.16 1.04
C ASP A 303 -11.38 6.90 1.42
N LEU A 304 -12.07 6.88 2.57
CA LEU A 304 -12.93 5.77 2.97
C LEU A 304 -14.08 5.54 1.97
N ALA A 305 -14.71 6.61 1.49
CA ALA A 305 -15.72 6.52 0.45
C ALA A 305 -15.17 5.92 -0.86
N MET A 306 -13.92 6.24 -1.23
CA MET A 306 -13.23 5.62 -2.36
C MET A 306 -12.98 4.12 -2.12
N VAL A 307 -12.45 3.74 -0.96
CA VAL A 307 -12.20 2.33 -0.60
C VAL A 307 -13.49 1.50 -0.65
N VAL A 308 -14.61 2.06 -0.17
CA VAL A 308 -15.92 1.40 -0.22
C VAL A 308 -16.38 1.18 -1.67
N ARG A 309 -16.25 2.17 -2.57
CA ARG A 309 -16.57 2.00 -4.00
C ARG A 309 -15.73 0.90 -4.63
N LEU A 310 -14.41 0.92 -4.39
CA LEU A 310 -13.49 -0.09 -4.90
C LEU A 310 -13.84 -1.49 -4.40
N ALA A 311 -14.24 -1.60 -3.13
CA ALA A 311 -14.64 -2.87 -2.52
C ALA A 311 -15.95 -3.39 -3.12
N ASP A 312 -16.94 -2.53 -3.35
CA ASP A 312 -18.20 -2.91 -4.00
C ASP A 312 -18.00 -3.44 -5.41
N GLU A 313 -17.21 -2.74 -6.22
CA GLU A 313 -16.87 -3.13 -7.59
C GLU A 313 -16.21 -4.52 -7.67
N ARG A 314 -15.52 -4.93 -6.60
CA ARG A 314 -14.68 -6.14 -6.53
C ARG A 314 -15.22 -7.22 -5.60
N ASP A 315 -16.42 -7.02 -5.05
CA ASP A 315 -17.07 -7.92 -4.09
C ASP A 315 -16.22 -8.16 -2.82
N LYS A 316 -15.53 -7.13 -2.32
CA LYS A 316 -14.61 -7.16 -1.16
C LYS A 316 -15.19 -6.49 0.09
N VAL A 317 -14.42 -6.56 1.18
CA VAL A 317 -14.72 -5.90 2.46
C VAL A 317 -13.91 -4.60 2.56
N PRO A 318 -14.54 -3.42 2.75
CA PRO A 318 -13.82 -2.19 3.08
C PRO A 318 -13.55 -2.07 4.58
N ALA A 319 -12.37 -1.58 4.96
CA ALA A 319 -11.94 -1.40 6.34
C ALA A 319 -11.07 -0.14 6.52
N LEU A 320 -11.16 0.50 7.69
CA LEU A 320 -10.18 1.49 8.17
C LEU A 320 -9.20 0.66 9.00
N THR A 321 -8.16 0.14 8.38
CA THR A 321 -7.33 -0.91 8.98
C THR A 321 -6.35 -0.41 10.02
N GLU A 322 -6.11 0.90 10.10
CA GLU A 322 -5.51 1.58 11.24
C GLU A 322 -6.06 2.99 11.36
N PHE A 323 -6.25 3.45 12.60
CA PHE A 323 -6.57 4.84 12.88
C PHE A 323 -6.03 5.31 14.23
N GLY A 324 -5.79 6.61 14.36
CA GLY A 324 -5.44 7.21 15.64
C GLY A 324 -5.19 8.70 15.50
N GLU A 325 -5.24 9.42 16.60
CA GLU A 325 -4.65 10.75 16.70
C GLU A 325 -3.11 10.60 16.63
N SER A 326 -2.30 11.59 16.20
CA SER A 326 -0.81 11.68 16.35
C SER A 326 -0.44 12.71 17.45
N GLY A 327 0.69 12.57 18.17
CA GLY A 327 1.10 13.43 19.31
C GLY A 327 0.94 12.84 20.72
N THR A 328 1.55 13.45 21.74
CA THR A 328 1.45 12.98 23.16
C THR A 328 0.43 13.77 23.99
N GLU A 329 -0.07 14.89 23.46
CA GLU A 329 -1.03 15.78 24.10
C GLU A 329 -2.41 15.59 23.49
N VAL A 330 -3.45 15.65 24.34
CA VAL A 330 -4.84 15.65 23.87
C VAL A 330 -5.16 17.04 23.32
N ARG A 331 -5.32 17.14 21.99
CA ARG A 331 -5.56 18.43 21.33
C ARG A 331 -7.04 18.67 21.02
N ASP A 332 -7.84 17.62 20.85
CA ASP A 332 -9.30 17.69 20.72
C ASP A 332 -10.01 16.76 21.72
N PRO A 333 -10.67 17.29 22.77
CA PRO A 333 -11.35 16.47 23.78
C PRO A 333 -12.61 15.75 23.26
N GLN A 334 -12.98 15.92 21.98
CA GLN A 334 -14.10 15.26 21.31
C GLN A 334 -13.67 14.42 20.09
N TRP A 335 -12.39 14.07 20.01
CA TRP A 335 -11.79 13.47 18.82
C TRP A 335 -12.50 12.20 18.33
N PHE A 336 -12.75 11.21 19.20
CA PHE A 336 -13.40 9.95 18.83
C PHE A 336 -14.83 10.16 18.33
N THR A 337 -15.61 10.98 19.04
CA THR A 337 -17.01 11.22 18.65
C THR A 337 -17.14 12.07 17.40
N ARG A 338 -16.20 12.99 17.14
CA ARG A 338 -16.16 13.75 15.87
C ARG A 338 -15.78 12.87 14.69
N LEU A 339 -14.76 12.02 14.86
CA LEU A 339 -14.38 11.02 13.87
C LEU A 339 -15.57 10.13 13.50
N LEU A 340 -16.22 9.55 14.51
CA LEU A 340 -17.39 8.68 14.30
C LEU A 340 -18.50 9.39 13.52
N ARG A 341 -18.88 10.60 13.94
CA ARG A 341 -19.92 11.39 13.27
C ARG A 341 -19.58 11.71 11.82
N ALA A 342 -18.32 12.05 11.54
CA ALA A 342 -17.87 12.35 10.18
C ALA A 342 -17.99 11.11 9.27
N VAL A 343 -17.54 9.95 9.77
CA VAL A 343 -17.66 8.67 9.04
C VAL A 343 -19.12 8.28 8.83
N GLU A 344 -19.97 8.41 9.85
CA GLU A 344 -21.39 8.05 9.78
C GLU A 344 -22.23 8.95 8.86
N ALA A 345 -21.88 10.23 8.79
CA ALA A 345 -22.60 11.21 7.98
C ALA A 345 -22.45 10.94 6.47
N ASP A 346 -21.35 10.34 6.03
CA ASP A 346 -21.15 9.99 4.63
C ASP A 346 -21.76 8.61 4.31
N PRO A 347 -22.61 8.50 3.27
CA PRO A 347 -23.33 7.26 2.94
C PRO A 347 -22.42 6.11 2.48
N LEU A 348 -21.20 6.41 2.02
CA LEU A 348 -20.21 5.42 1.64
C LEU A 348 -19.25 5.14 2.79
N ALA A 349 -18.61 6.14 3.37
CA ALA A 349 -17.60 5.96 4.42
C ALA A 349 -18.13 5.17 5.61
N ARG A 350 -19.40 5.38 6.00
CA ARG A 350 -20.05 4.59 7.06
C ARG A 350 -20.08 3.08 6.80
N ARG A 351 -19.88 2.64 5.56
CA ARG A 351 -19.93 1.22 5.18
C ARG A 351 -18.62 0.47 5.46
N VAL A 352 -17.59 1.16 5.93
CA VAL A 352 -16.38 0.56 6.50
C VAL A 352 -16.75 -0.37 7.65
N THR A 353 -16.10 -1.54 7.70
CA THR A 353 -16.56 -2.64 8.57
C THR A 353 -15.89 -2.71 9.93
N TYR A 354 -14.61 -2.38 10.02
CA TYR A 354 -13.87 -2.36 11.28
C TYR A 354 -12.81 -1.24 11.27
N MET A 355 -12.44 -0.82 12.49
CA MET A 355 -11.44 0.22 12.74
C MET A 355 -10.58 -0.13 13.96
N PRO A 356 -9.38 -0.72 13.81
CA PRO A 356 -8.49 -0.93 14.92
C PRO A 356 -7.59 0.28 15.13
N THR A 357 -7.45 0.72 16.38
CA THR A 357 -6.43 1.70 16.77
C THR A 357 -5.16 1.00 17.26
N TRP A 358 -4.06 1.75 17.39
CA TRP A 358 -2.75 1.21 17.70
C TRP A 358 -2.56 0.83 19.18
N ALA A 359 -1.41 0.24 19.50
CA ALA A 359 -1.17 -0.39 20.78
C ALA A 359 -0.88 0.60 21.92
N ASN A 360 -1.51 0.37 23.07
CA ASN A 360 -1.15 1.00 24.34
C ASN A 360 0.12 0.37 24.95
N PHE A 361 1.30 0.69 24.43
CA PHE A 361 2.57 0.10 24.90
C PHE A 361 2.96 0.38 26.36
N GLY A 362 2.24 1.26 27.07
CA GLY A 362 2.43 1.60 28.48
C GLY A 362 3.61 2.54 28.76
N GLY A 363 3.85 2.83 30.05
CA GLY A 363 4.92 3.72 30.49
C GLY A 363 4.68 5.18 30.12
N THR A 364 5.68 5.84 29.53
CA THR A 364 5.57 7.23 29.02
C THR A 364 5.19 7.29 27.54
N ARG A 365 4.92 6.13 26.92
CA ARG A 365 4.48 6.07 25.52
C ARG A 365 3.06 6.59 25.42
N ARG A 366 2.60 6.78 24.19
CA ARG A 366 1.24 7.21 23.93
C ARG A 366 0.20 6.16 24.30
N ALA A 367 -0.96 6.62 24.78
CA ALA A 367 -2.20 5.86 24.80
C ALA A 367 -3.06 6.17 23.55
N TYR A 368 -3.35 5.15 22.75
CA TYR A 368 -4.32 5.19 21.65
C TYR A 368 -5.74 4.86 22.12
N VAL A 369 -5.86 4.02 23.15
CA VAL A 369 -7.11 3.84 23.89
C VAL A 369 -7.00 4.56 25.24
N PRO A 370 -7.90 5.50 25.57
CA PRO A 370 -7.88 6.18 26.86
C PRO A 370 -8.08 5.21 28.02
N TYR A 371 -7.23 5.28 29.05
CA TYR A 371 -7.35 4.51 30.29
C TYR A 371 -7.98 5.35 31.41
N PRO A 372 -8.42 4.77 32.55
CA PRO A 372 -8.91 5.52 33.71
C PRO A 372 -7.98 6.67 34.13
N GLY A 373 -8.47 7.91 34.04
CA GLY A 373 -7.71 9.14 34.32
C GLY A 373 -7.17 9.87 33.08
N HIS A 374 -7.24 9.27 31.89
CA HIS A 374 -6.86 9.92 30.64
C HIS A 374 -7.88 10.97 30.20
N ALA A 375 -7.42 12.11 29.65
CA ALA A 375 -8.29 13.24 29.31
C ALA A 375 -9.34 12.94 28.23
N LEU A 376 -9.03 12.04 27.28
CA LEU A 376 -9.99 11.57 26.26
C LEU A 376 -10.99 10.51 26.75
N LEU A 377 -10.87 10.00 27.98
CA LEU A 377 -11.74 8.92 28.46
C LEU A 377 -13.23 9.27 28.39
N PRO A 378 -13.71 10.47 28.79
CA PRO A 378 -15.11 10.82 28.68
C PRO A 378 -15.63 10.77 27.23
N ASP A 379 -14.78 11.06 26.24
CA ASP A 379 -15.15 11.00 24.83
C ASP A 379 -15.17 9.57 24.31
N PHE A 380 -14.18 8.76 24.68
CA PHE A 380 -14.16 7.34 24.33
C PHE A 380 -15.33 6.56 24.94
N VAL A 381 -15.76 6.92 26.16
CA VAL A 381 -16.99 6.38 26.75
C VAL A 381 -18.23 6.72 25.91
N ARG A 382 -18.34 7.96 25.40
CA ARG A 382 -19.44 8.34 24.50
C ARG A 382 -19.35 7.63 23.15
N PHE A 383 -18.15 7.47 22.61
CA PHE A 383 -17.89 6.69 21.40
C PHE A 383 -18.41 5.25 21.60
N HIS A 384 -18.03 4.57 22.68
CA HIS A 384 -18.52 3.22 23.01
C HIS A 384 -20.04 3.14 23.22
N GLN A 385 -20.66 4.18 23.79
CA GLN A 385 -22.11 4.21 24.00
C GLN A 385 -22.90 4.45 22.71
N ASP A 386 -22.24 4.87 21.62
CA ASP A 386 -22.90 5.04 20.34
C ASP A 386 -23.25 3.67 19.73
N PRO A 387 -24.52 3.41 19.39
CA PRO A 387 -24.96 2.11 18.86
C PRO A 387 -24.32 1.76 17.51
N TYR A 388 -23.67 2.70 16.84
CA TYR A 388 -22.92 2.43 15.62
C TYR A 388 -21.53 1.83 15.88
N THR A 389 -20.97 1.97 17.08
CA THR A 389 -19.70 1.34 17.42
C THR A 389 -19.95 0.01 18.09
N LEU A 390 -19.25 -1.03 17.65
CA LEU A 390 -19.47 -2.40 18.11
C LEU A 390 -18.22 -2.94 18.80
N PHE A 391 -18.41 -3.45 20.01
CA PHE A 391 -17.39 -4.07 20.84
C PHE A 391 -17.65 -5.58 20.97
N ALA A 392 -16.80 -6.30 21.72
CA ALA A 392 -16.88 -7.76 21.79
C ALA A 392 -18.25 -8.26 22.27
N SER A 393 -18.88 -7.56 23.21
CA SER A 393 -20.20 -7.95 23.75
C SER A 393 -21.35 -7.74 22.77
N ASP A 394 -21.15 -7.02 21.66
CA ASP A 394 -22.14 -6.82 20.59
C ASP A 394 -22.09 -7.91 19.51
N LEU A 395 -20.99 -8.68 19.45
CA LEU A 395 -20.78 -9.65 18.39
C LEU A 395 -21.75 -10.83 18.48
N ARG A 396 -22.43 -11.13 17.37
CA ARG A 396 -23.37 -12.25 17.27
C ARG A 396 -23.12 -13.03 15.98
N GLY A 397 -22.92 -14.35 16.11
CA GLY A 397 -22.88 -15.26 14.97
C GLY A 397 -21.75 -15.01 13.95
N VAL A 398 -20.65 -14.36 14.36
CA VAL A 398 -19.50 -14.00 13.51
C VAL A 398 -19.01 -15.19 12.68
N PHE A 399 -18.89 -16.35 13.32
CA PHE A 399 -18.35 -17.57 12.71
C PHE A 399 -19.40 -18.64 12.38
N ALA A 400 -20.69 -18.29 12.43
CA ALA A 400 -21.79 -19.26 12.41
C ALA A 400 -22.49 -19.40 11.04
N ALA A 401 -22.25 -18.48 10.10
CA ALA A 401 -22.94 -18.49 8.80
C ALA A 401 -22.64 -19.76 7.99
N ARG A 402 -23.69 -20.41 7.47
CA ARG A 402 -23.55 -21.53 6.53
C ARG A 402 -23.12 -20.97 5.17
N THR A 403 -21.89 -21.26 4.76
CA THR A 403 -21.30 -20.73 3.53
C THR A 403 -20.65 -21.82 2.67
N THR A 404 -20.60 -21.58 1.37
CA THR A 404 -19.84 -22.37 0.39
C THR A 404 -18.84 -21.45 -0.32
N ALA A 405 -17.61 -21.92 -0.55
CA ALA A 405 -16.68 -21.18 -1.38
C ALA A 405 -17.09 -21.30 -2.85
N VAL A 406 -17.05 -20.18 -3.58
CA VAL A 406 -17.04 -20.21 -5.03
C VAL A 406 -15.64 -20.62 -5.47
N ARG A 407 -15.54 -21.68 -6.27
CA ARG A 407 -14.25 -22.19 -6.75
C ARG A 407 -13.53 -21.13 -7.58
N ASN A 408 -12.24 -20.95 -7.30
CA ASN A 408 -11.38 -20.07 -8.05
C ASN A 408 -11.05 -20.71 -9.41
N GLY A 409 -11.37 -20.00 -10.49
CA GLY A 409 -10.99 -20.39 -11.86
C GLY A 409 -9.46 -20.44 -12.04
N PRO A 410 -8.95 -21.04 -13.13
CA PRO A 410 -7.52 -21.02 -13.39
C PRO A 410 -7.00 -19.60 -13.65
N SER A 411 -5.74 -19.36 -13.32
CA SER A 411 -5.06 -18.08 -13.49
C SER A 411 -3.61 -18.30 -13.88
N VAL A 412 -3.03 -17.33 -14.60
CA VAL A 412 -1.61 -17.26 -14.92
C VAL A 412 -1.10 -15.88 -14.53
N HIS A 413 0.10 -15.80 -13.97
CA HIS A 413 0.82 -14.53 -13.86
C HIS A 413 2.32 -14.74 -14.03
N LEU A 414 2.98 -13.71 -14.53
CA LEU A 414 4.42 -13.61 -14.66
C LEU A 414 5.04 -13.23 -13.30
N VAL A 415 5.94 -14.07 -12.81
CA VAL A 415 6.60 -13.90 -11.50
C VAL A 415 7.94 -13.19 -11.64
N THR A 416 8.67 -13.47 -12.73
CA THR A 416 9.95 -12.83 -13.02
C THR A 416 10.21 -12.86 -14.52
N PRO A 417 10.73 -11.78 -15.13
CA PRO A 417 10.83 -10.44 -14.55
C PRO A 417 9.44 -9.87 -14.23
N THR A 418 9.31 -9.06 -13.18
CA THR A 418 8.04 -8.35 -12.89
C THR A 418 7.80 -7.24 -13.91
N ASP A 419 6.59 -6.68 -13.94
CA ASP A 419 6.34 -5.49 -14.75
C ASP A 419 7.29 -4.35 -14.35
N ARG A 420 7.84 -3.71 -15.38
CA ARG A 420 8.88 -2.67 -15.36
C ARG A 420 10.16 -3.02 -14.61
N GLN A 421 10.39 -4.30 -14.33
CA GLN A 421 11.68 -4.73 -13.77
C GLN A 421 12.82 -4.40 -14.74
N ARG A 422 13.89 -3.79 -14.23
CA ARG A 422 15.11 -3.57 -14.99
C ARG A 422 16.01 -4.80 -14.97
N VAL A 423 16.41 -5.25 -16.15
CA VAL A 423 17.32 -6.39 -16.36
C VAL A 423 18.57 -5.92 -17.10
N THR A 424 19.68 -5.88 -16.38
CA THR A 424 20.99 -5.47 -16.89
C THR A 424 21.82 -6.65 -17.42
N ALA A 425 21.57 -7.85 -16.87
CA ALA A 425 22.24 -9.09 -17.24
C ALA A 425 21.89 -9.58 -18.67
N ALA A 426 22.84 -10.25 -19.33
CA ALA A 426 22.64 -10.78 -20.71
C ALA A 426 21.62 -11.92 -20.77
N ARG A 427 21.28 -12.47 -19.61
CA ARG A 427 20.36 -13.58 -19.44
C ARG A 427 19.56 -13.32 -18.18
N THR A 428 18.27 -13.64 -18.21
CA THR A 428 17.41 -13.67 -17.04
C THR A 428 16.52 -14.91 -17.07
N THR A 429 15.92 -15.26 -15.94
CA THR A 429 14.96 -16.35 -15.85
C THR A 429 13.56 -15.79 -15.98
N VAL A 430 12.81 -16.31 -16.95
CA VAL A 430 11.36 -16.10 -17.01
C VAL A 430 10.72 -17.13 -16.08
N ARG A 431 9.93 -16.71 -15.11
CA ARG A 431 9.12 -17.57 -14.23
C ARG A 431 7.66 -17.20 -14.34
N VAL A 432 6.81 -18.22 -14.44
CA VAL A 432 5.36 -18.08 -14.55
C VAL A 432 4.69 -19.00 -13.55
N ARG A 433 3.70 -18.49 -12.86
CA ARG A 433 2.84 -19.27 -11.99
C ARG A 433 1.52 -19.55 -12.69
N VAL A 434 1.03 -20.79 -12.54
CA VAL A 434 -0.29 -21.21 -13.01
C VAL A 434 -1.02 -21.90 -11.85
N THR A 435 -2.17 -21.37 -11.44
CA THR A 435 -2.90 -21.81 -10.23
C THR A 435 -4.41 -21.90 -10.51
N PRO A 436 -5.16 -22.91 -10.02
CA PRO A 436 -4.74 -24.16 -9.38
C PRO A 436 -4.59 -25.34 -10.38
N ALA A 437 -4.67 -25.08 -11.68
CA ALA A 437 -4.77 -26.11 -12.70
C ALA A 437 -3.43 -26.42 -13.38
N ARG A 438 -3.23 -27.69 -13.76
CA ARG A 438 -2.10 -28.10 -14.59
C ARG A 438 -2.29 -27.57 -16.01
N ALA A 439 -1.38 -26.73 -16.47
CA ALA A 439 -1.36 -26.29 -17.86
C ALA A 439 -0.78 -27.40 -18.75
N SER A 440 -1.41 -27.64 -19.92
CA SER A 440 -0.87 -28.58 -20.92
C SER A 440 0.31 -27.99 -21.68
N ARG A 441 0.39 -26.65 -21.74
CA ARG A 441 1.48 -25.91 -22.36
C ARG A 441 1.61 -24.53 -21.74
N VAL A 442 2.84 -24.14 -21.40
CA VAL A 442 3.17 -22.78 -20.97
C VAL A 442 4.30 -22.26 -21.84
N THR A 443 4.17 -21.04 -22.34
CA THR A 443 5.13 -20.41 -23.25
C THR A 443 5.32 -18.95 -22.93
N TYR A 444 6.47 -18.40 -23.29
CA TYR A 444 6.71 -16.95 -23.33
C TYR A 444 7.11 -16.50 -24.74
N SER A 445 6.81 -15.24 -25.07
CA SER A 445 7.28 -14.55 -26.28
C SER A 445 7.76 -13.16 -25.91
N VAL A 446 8.71 -12.63 -26.68
CA VAL A 446 9.26 -11.28 -26.50
C VAL A 446 8.89 -10.45 -27.73
N ASP A 447 8.32 -9.27 -27.53
CA ASP A 447 7.89 -8.33 -28.58
C ASP A 447 7.04 -9.00 -29.68
N GLY A 448 6.12 -9.89 -29.28
CA GLY A 448 5.27 -10.64 -30.22
C GLY A 448 6.00 -11.69 -31.08
N GLY A 449 7.29 -11.93 -30.81
CA GLY A 449 8.11 -12.90 -31.52
C GLY A 449 7.75 -14.37 -31.24
N ARG A 450 8.61 -15.28 -31.70
CA ARG A 450 8.39 -16.73 -31.56
C ARG A 450 8.21 -17.16 -30.10
N ALA A 451 7.10 -17.85 -29.84
CA ALA A 451 6.81 -18.44 -28.54
C ALA A 451 7.81 -19.56 -28.19
N ARG A 452 8.32 -19.54 -26.96
CA ARG A 452 9.30 -20.48 -26.41
C ARG A 452 8.69 -21.21 -25.21
N PRO A 453 8.91 -22.52 -25.05
CA PRO A 453 8.32 -23.30 -23.97
C PRO A 453 8.93 -22.95 -22.61
N LEU A 454 8.11 -22.98 -21.57
CA LEU A 454 8.49 -22.92 -20.16
C LEU A 454 8.27 -24.30 -19.54
N ARG A 455 9.21 -24.74 -18.68
CA ARG A 455 9.16 -26.06 -18.02
C ARG A 455 8.92 -25.90 -16.53
N LEU A 456 8.13 -26.78 -15.93
CA LEU A 456 7.93 -26.77 -14.48
C LEU A 456 9.26 -27.08 -13.78
N ASP A 457 9.68 -26.20 -12.89
CA ASP A 457 10.88 -26.36 -12.06
C ASP A 457 10.56 -26.93 -10.66
N ALA A 458 11.61 -27.16 -9.88
CA ALA A 458 11.50 -27.74 -8.54
C ALA A 458 10.74 -26.85 -7.55
N ASP A 459 10.71 -25.55 -7.79
CA ASP A 459 10.03 -24.56 -6.95
C ASP A 459 8.54 -24.40 -7.35
N GLY A 460 8.08 -25.15 -8.35
CA GLY A 460 6.69 -25.14 -8.81
C GLY A 460 6.34 -23.98 -9.73
N TYR A 461 7.34 -23.40 -10.42
CA TYR A 461 7.14 -22.39 -11.46
C TYR A 461 7.40 -22.96 -12.84
N HIS A 462 6.70 -22.45 -13.85
CA HIS A 462 7.05 -22.68 -15.24
C HIS A 462 8.16 -21.72 -15.64
N SER A 463 9.38 -22.21 -15.85
CA SER A 463 10.55 -21.39 -16.08
C SER A 463 11.37 -21.74 -17.33
N ALA A 464 12.11 -20.74 -17.81
CA ALA A 464 13.13 -20.88 -18.84
C ALA A 464 14.09 -19.68 -18.80
N THR A 465 15.32 -19.88 -19.27
CA THR A 465 16.27 -18.78 -19.47
C THR A 465 15.93 -17.98 -20.72
N TRP A 466 15.75 -16.68 -20.57
CA TRP A 466 15.72 -15.73 -21.67
C TRP A 466 17.10 -15.12 -21.89
N SER A 467 17.74 -15.47 -23.00
CA SER A 467 18.93 -14.78 -23.50
C SER A 467 18.54 -13.48 -24.20
N ILE A 468 18.99 -12.36 -23.66
CA ILE A 468 18.68 -11.01 -24.14
C ILE A 468 19.79 -10.60 -25.11
N GLY A 469 19.47 -10.62 -26.41
CA GLY A 469 20.42 -10.20 -27.46
C GLY A 469 20.79 -8.72 -27.39
N ALA A 470 21.80 -8.31 -28.16
CA ALA A 470 22.26 -6.92 -28.20
C ALA A 470 21.21 -5.92 -28.73
N ALA A 471 20.33 -6.34 -29.66
CA ALA A 471 19.32 -5.47 -30.25
C ALA A 471 18.21 -5.05 -29.25
N PRO A 472 17.56 -5.95 -28.49
CA PRO A 472 16.63 -5.57 -27.41
C PRO A 472 17.24 -4.63 -26.37
N ARG A 473 18.53 -4.80 -26.04
CA ARG A 473 19.23 -3.91 -25.09
C ARG A 473 19.35 -2.48 -25.59
N LYS A 474 19.49 -2.27 -26.91
CA LYS A 474 19.53 -0.93 -27.52
C LYS A 474 18.16 -0.26 -27.58
N LYS A 475 17.08 -1.04 -27.58
CA LYS A 475 15.69 -0.54 -27.57
C LYS A 475 15.28 0.01 -26.19
N GLY A 476 16.00 -0.36 -25.12
CA GLY A 476 15.74 0.09 -23.75
C GLY A 476 14.63 -0.66 -23.02
N SER A 477 13.71 -1.32 -23.75
CA SER A 477 12.67 -2.18 -23.16
C SER A 477 12.21 -3.29 -24.10
N ALA A 478 11.53 -4.31 -23.56
CA ALA A 478 10.85 -5.35 -24.34
C ALA A 478 9.57 -5.82 -23.63
N THR A 479 8.53 -6.13 -24.40
CA THR A 479 7.29 -6.70 -23.87
C THR A 479 7.40 -8.22 -23.80
N LEU A 480 7.33 -8.76 -22.58
CA LEU A 480 7.26 -10.19 -22.32
C LEU A 480 5.79 -10.58 -22.23
N THR A 481 5.35 -11.54 -23.04
CA THR A 481 4.00 -12.11 -22.97
C THR A 481 4.09 -13.58 -22.63
N VAL A 482 3.35 -14.02 -21.62
CA VAL A 482 3.25 -15.43 -21.22
C VAL A 482 1.87 -15.98 -21.50
N ARG A 483 1.80 -17.23 -21.94
CA ARG A 483 0.55 -17.91 -22.27
C ARG A 483 0.53 -19.29 -21.64
N ALA A 484 -0.56 -19.65 -20.98
CA ALA A 484 -0.80 -20.96 -20.41
C ALA A 484 -2.09 -21.56 -20.99
N ARG A 485 -2.01 -22.78 -21.53
CA ARG A 485 -3.19 -23.51 -22.00
C ARG A 485 -3.75 -24.39 -20.88
N VAL A 486 -4.94 -24.05 -20.40
CA VAL A 486 -5.59 -24.71 -19.25
C VAL A 486 -7.02 -25.06 -19.64
N GLY A 487 -7.40 -26.34 -19.54
CA GLY A 487 -8.79 -26.75 -19.81
C GLY A 487 -9.31 -26.43 -21.21
N GLY A 488 -8.43 -26.24 -22.20
CA GLY A 488 -8.79 -25.83 -23.56
C GLY A 488 -8.73 -24.31 -23.80
N GLU A 489 -8.72 -23.51 -22.74
CA GLU A 489 -8.59 -22.05 -22.78
C GLU A 489 -7.12 -21.62 -22.77
N THR A 490 -6.84 -20.42 -23.29
CA THR A 490 -5.51 -19.81 -23.23
C THR A 490 -5.56 -18.60 -22.32
N LEU A 491 -4.91 -18.69 -21.17
CA LEU A 491 -4.71 -17.58 -20.25
C LEU A 491 -3.43 -16.84 -20.66
N THR A 492 -3.44 -15.52 -20.55
CA THR A 492 -2.33 -14.65 -20.94
C THR A 492 -2.02 -13.67 -19.83
N ASP A 493 -0.74 -13.38 -19.64
CA ASP A 493 -0.25 -12.25 -18.85
C ASP A 493 0.93 -11.60 -19.57
N SER A 494 1.26 -10.36 -19.22
CA SER A 494 2.35 -9.62 -19.86
C SER A 494 2.96 -8.56 -18.97
N ALA A 495 4.25 -8.29 -19.21
CA ALA A 495 5.01 -7.23 -18.57
C ALA A 495 5.87 -6.50 -19.59
N VAL A 496 6.09 -5.21 -19.37
CA VAL A 496 7.18 -4.46 -19.98
C VAL A 496 8.43 -4.67 -19.13
N VAL A 497 9.52 -5.13 -19.72
CA VAL A 497 10.79 -5.33 -19.03
C VAL A 497 11.77 -4.26 -19.52
N LEU A 498 12.37 -3.51 -18.60
CA LEU A 498 13.39 -2.51 -18.92
C LEU A 498 14.73 -3.21 -19.12
N LEU A 499 15.46 -2.88 -20.17
CA LEU A 499 16.67 -3.59 -20.60
C LEU A 499 17.90 -2.69 -20.59
N GLY A 500 18.99 -3.22 -20.04
CA GLY A 500 20.25 -2.49 -19.94
C GLY A 500 20.35 -1.62 -18.69
N GLU A 501 21.56 -1.09 -18.47
CA GLU A 501 21.82 -0.12 -17.42
C GLU A 501 21.05 1.16 -17.69
N ALA A 502 20.47 1.75 -16.65
CA ALA A 502 20.10 3.16 -16.74
C ALA A 502 21.40 3.97 -16.83
N ALA A 503 21.42 5.05 -17.63
CA ALA A 503 22.56 5.96 -17.59
C ALA A 503 22.70 6.48 -16.15
N PRO A 504 23.86 6.32 -15.50
CA PRO A 504 24.02 6.85 -14.16
C PRO A 504 23.95 8.38 -14.24
N LEU A 505 23.15 8.97 -13.36
CA LEU A 505 23.14 10.42 -13.19
C LEU A 505 24.49 10.87 -12.62
N PRO A 506 24.97 12.09 -12.95
CA PRO A 506 26.16 12.64 -12.32
C PRO A 506 26.00 12.76 -10.80
N ALA A 507 27.10 12.83 -10.06
CA ALA A 507 27.04 13.05 -8.61
C ALA A 507 26.24 14.33 -8.29
N GLY A 508 25.39 14.26 -7.26
CA GLY A 508 24.50 15.37 -6.88
C GLY A 508 23.14 15.37 -7.58
N TRP A 509 22.99 14.69 -8.72
CA TRP A 509 21.73 14.65 -9.45
C TRP A 509 20.72 13.70 -8.81
N ILE A 510 19.48 14.16 -8.75
CA ILE A 510 18.33 13.42 -8.23
C ILE A 510 17.53 12.85 -9.39
N ASP A 511 17.23 13.67 -10.40
CA ASP A 511 16.49 13.25 -11.59
C ASP A 511 16.66 14.22 -12.76
N ASP A 512 16.87 13.67 -13.95
CA ASP A 512 16.84 14.37 -15.25
C ASP A 512 15.63 13.94 -16.11
N PHE A 513 14.77 13.06 -15.57
CA PHE A 513 13.57 12.50 -16.20
C PHE A 513 13.81 11.66 -17.47
N GLU A 514 15.04 11.53 -17.95
CA GLU A 514 15.39 10.74 -19.14
C GLU A 514 15.34 9.23 -18.86
N GLY A 515 15.67 8.85 -17.63
CA GLY A 515 15.75 7.44 -17.19
C GLY A 515 14.45 6.64 -17.33
N TYR A 516 13.31 7.34 -17.50
CA TYR A 516 11.97 6.76 -17.64
C TYR A 516 11.57 6.51 -19.09
N ALA A 517 12.29 7.06 -20.07
CA ALA A 517 12.09 6.81 -21.50
C ALA A 517 10.63 6.95 -22.00
N GLY A 518 9.92 7.98 -21.50
CA GLY A 518 8.52 8.25 -21.87
C GLY A 518 7.48 7.37 -21.16
N ASP A 519 7.85 6.61 -20.12
CA ASP A 519 6.94 5.79 -19.34
C ASP A 519 6.49 6.50 -18.04
N ASP A 520 5.32 7.13 -18.09
CA ASP A 520 4.71 7.85 -16.95
C ASP A 520 4.49 6.97 -15.71
N VAL A 521 4.30 5.65 -15.90
CA VAL A 521 4.16 4.73 -14.76
C VAL A 521 5.51 4.52 -14.09
N ALA A 522 6.58 4.35 -14.87
CA ALA A 522 7.92 4.23 -14.30
C ALA A 522 8.35 5.52 -13.58
N LEU A 523 7.94 6.68 -14.11
CA LEU A 523 8.09 7.97 -13.44
C LEU A 523 7.33 7.99 -12.11
N GLY A 524 6.03 7.69 -12.13
CA GLY A 524 5.21 7.66 -10.91
C GLY A 524 5.81 6.73 -9.85
N GLU A 525 6.26 5.54 -10.24
CA GLU A 525 6.86 4.56 -9.32
C GLU A 525 8.19 4.99 -8.70
N ALA A 526 8.90 5.93 -9.31
CA ALA A 526 10.17 6.42 -8.78
C ALA A 526 9.99 7.37 -7.59
N TYR A 527 8.77 7.86 -7.36
CA TYR A 527 8.45 8.81 -6.30
C TYR A 527 7.44 8.24 -5.30
N THR A 528 7.55 8.65 -4.03
CA THR A 528 6.48 8.57 -3.05
C THR A 528 5.42 9.61 -3.37
N HIS A 529 4.17 9.38 -2.98
CA HIS A 529 3.05 10.27 -3.29
C HIS A 529 2.29 10.68 -2.03
N LEU A 530 2.01 11.97 -1.89
CA LEU A 530 1.18 12.54 -0.84
C LEU A 530 0.05 13.40 -1.43
N ASN A 531 -1.19 13.12 -1.01
CA ASN A 531 -2.41 13.75 -1.50
C ASN A 531 -2.61 13.58 -3.03
N ALA A 532 -3.56 14.32 -3.61
CA ALA A 532 -3.99 14.11 -4.99
C ALA A 532 -3.11 14.86 -6.01
N HIS A 533 -2.52 14.10 -6.94
CA HIS A 533 -1.78 14.61 -8.08
C HIS A 533 -1.52 13.54 -9.15
N THR A 534 -1.07 13.98 -10.31
CA THR A 534 -0.58 13.12 -11.40
C THR A 534 0.79 13.59 -11.88
N LEU A 535 1.67 12.64 -12.17
CA LEU A 535 2.97 12.88 -12.78
C LEU A 535 2.98 12.33 -14.20
N THR A 536 3.41 13.13 -15.17
CA THR A 536 3.65 12.68 -16.55
C THR A 536 4.92 13.28 -17.11
N LEU A 537 5.54 12.60 -18.07
CA LEU A 537 6.70 13.10 -18.78
C LEU A 537 6.25 14.08 -19.88
N SER A 538 6.83 15.28 -19.88
CA SER A 538 6.54 16.34 -20.83
C SER A 538 7.66 16.47 -21.85
N PRO A 539 7.43 16.18 -23.14
CA PRO A 539 8.41 16.42 -24.18
C PRO A 539 8.50 17.91 -24.57
N ASP A 540 7.53 18.73 -24.18
CA ASP A 540 7.43 20.13 -24.63
C ASP A 540 7.96 21.13 -23.59
N HIS A 541 8.01 20.74 -22.31
CA HIS A 541 8.38 21.61 -21.20
C HIS A 541 9.52 21.01 -20.39
N LYS A 542 10.74 21.38 -20.78
CA LYS A 542 11.99 20.85 -20.25
C LYS A 542 13.14 21.84 -20.45
N SER A 543 14.15 21.74 -19.60
CA SER A 543 15.42 22.46 -19.68
C SER A 543 16.38 21.77 -20.63
N SER A 544 16.49 20.46 -20.49
CA SER A 544 17.44 19.65 -21.24
C SER A 544 16.78 18.36 -21.75
N GLY A 545 17.57 17.45 -22.32
CA GLY A 545 17.09 16.11 -22.68
C GLY A 545 15.87 16.05 -23.61
N SER A 546 15.06 15.02 -23.38
CA SER A 546 13.87 14.64 -24.12
C SER A 546 12.60 14.89 -23.33
N TYR A 547 12.66 14.86 -21.99
CA TYR A 547 11.53 14.95 -21.09
C TYR A 547 11.82 15.87 -19.89
N GLY A 548 10.82 16.63 -19.47
CA GLY A 548 10.72 17.16 -18.12
C GLY A 548 9.54 16.51 -17.39
N LEU A 549 9.38 16.81 -16.11
CA LEU A 549 8.21 16.44 -15.32
C LEU A 549 7.07 17.43 -15.54
N ALA A 550 5.87 16.95 -15.82
CA ALA A 550 4.62 17.67 -15.57
C ALA A 550 3.99 17.17 -14.26
N TYR A 551 3.87 18.07 -13.28
CA TYR A 551 3.28 17.80 -11.98
C TYR A 551 1.91 18.49 -11.91
N ALA A 552 0.85 17.72 -12.13
CA ALA A 552 -0.54 18.17 -12.03
C ALA A 552 -1.09 18.00 -10.61
N TYR A 553 -1.46 19.09 -9.94
CA TYR A 553 -1.96 19.07 -8.56
C TYR A 553 -3.48 19.28 -8.47
N ASP A 554 -4.10 18.75 -7.39
CA ASP A 554 -5.51 19.00 -7.06
C ASP A 554 -5.71 19.28 -5.55
N PHE A 555 -5.89 20.56 -5.21
CA PHE A 555 -6.12 21.05 -3.85
C PHE A 555 -7.61 21.09 -3.46
N THR A 556 -8.51 20.46 -4.22
CA THR A 556 -9.92 20.35 -3.84
C THR A 556 -10.07 19.55 -2.54
N GLY A 557 -9.18 18.58 -2.32
CA GLY A 557 -9.24 17.67 -1.19
C GLY A 557 -8.24 17.91 -0.05
N ALA A 558 -7.13 18.59 -0.33
CA ALA A 558 -6.06 18.87 0.62
C ALA A 558 -5.39 20.21 0.28
N ALA A 559 -4.76 20.86 1.26
CA ALA A 559 -4.10 22.16 1.04
C ALA A 559 -2.71 22.05 0.40
N PHE A 560 -2.20 20.84 0.20
CA PHE A 560 -0.90 20.58 -0.44
C PHE A 560 -0.85 19.19 -1.07
N THR A 561 0.13 18.96 -1.93
CA THR A 561 0.54 17.65 -2.47
C THR A 561 2.06 17.55 -2.41
N GLY A 562 2.60 16.34 -2.41
CA GLY A 562 4.04 16.12 -2.46
C GLY A 562 4.45 14.88 -3.23
N ILE A 563 5.63 14.96 -3.84
CA ILE A 563 6.39 13.82 -4.32
C ILE A 563 7.72 13.74 -3.61
N GLY A 564 8.21 12.53 -3.37
CA GLY A 564 9.45 12.31 -2.63
C GLY A 564 10.28 11.18 -3.19
N ARG A 565 11.57 11.17 -2.92
CA ARG A 565 12.46 10.07 -3.29
C ARG A 565 13.54 9.88 -2.24
N PRO A 566 13.85 8.62 -1.84
CA PRO A 566 15.04 8.34 -1.05
C PRO A 566 16.29 8.72 -1.84
N VAL A 567 17.19 9.49 -1.21
CA VAL A 567 18.45 9.94 -1.79
C VAL A 567 19.53 9.71 -0.74
N VAL A 568 20.33 8.67 -0.89
CA VAL A 568 21.46 8.41 0.03
C VAL A 568 22.71 8.99 -0.62
N ALA A 569 23.11 10.18 -0.18
CA ALA A 569 24.21 10.92 -0.79
C ALA A 569 25.00 11.78 0.21
N ASP A 570 26.27 12.03 -0.15
CA ASP A 570 27.09 13.07 0.46
C ASP A 570 27.06 14.30 -0.43
N TRP A 571 26.43 15.36 0.05
CA TRP A 571 26.32 16.67 -0.61
C TRP A 571 27.17 17.74 0.06
N SER A 572 28.10 17.38 0.95
CA SER A 572 28.95 18.33 1.67
C SER A 572 29.87 19.16 0.75
N GLY A 573 30.10 18.69 -0.49
CA GLY A 573 30.85 19.39 -1.53
C GLY A 573 30.04 20.34 -2.41
N PHE A 574 28.71 20.35 -2.28
CA PHE A 574 27.81 21.24 -3.04
C PHE A 574 27.36 22.43 -2.20
N THR A 575 26.83 23.46 -2.86
CA THR A 575 26.46 24.75 -2.24
C THR A 575 24.97 25.05 -2.33
N CYS A 576 24.27 24.51 -3.32
CA CYS A 576 22.83 24.69 -3.49
C CYS A 576 22.15 23.45 -4.05
N LEU A 577 20.82 23.43 -3.96
CA LEU A 577 19.95 22.56 -4.74
C LEU A 577 19.38 23.39 -5.91
N ALA A 578 19.46 22.86 -7.12
CA ALA A 578 18.99 23.49 -8.33
C ALA A 578 17.97 22.61 -9.06
N LEU A 579 17.03 23.25 -9.74
CA LEU A 579 16.11 22.63 -10.71
C LEU A 579 15.64 23.68 -11.70
N TRP A 580 15.22 23.25 -12.88
CA TRP A 580 14.43 24.09 -13.78
C TRP A 580 12.96 24.00 -13.41
N LEU A 581 12.27 25.14 -13.30
CA LEU A 581 10.84 25.24 -13.01
C LEU A 581 10.16 26.14 -14.03
N ARG A 582 9.04 25.67 -14.56
CA ARG A 582 7.98 26.49 -15.16
C ARG A 582 6.72 26.37 -14.31
N GLY A 583 6.39 27.44 -13.60
CA GLY A 583 5.14 27.58 -12.86
C GLY A 583 3.93 27.72 -13.76
N ASP A 584 2.75 27.86 -13.14
CA ASP A 584 1.46 27.89 -13.81
C ASP A 584 0.77 29.28 -13.73
N GLY A 585 1.44 30.27 -13.15
CA GLY A 585 0.90 31.62 -12.99
C GLY A 585 0.01 31.80 -11.77
N SER A 586 -0.12 30.78 -10.92
CA SER A 586 -0.93 30.84 -9.71
C SER A 586 -0.18 31.47 -8.53
N GLU A 587 -0.94 31.92 -7.53
CA GLU A 587 -0.41 32.34 -6.23
C GLU A 587 -0.05 31.16 -5.32
N ASN A 588 -0.09 29.93 -5.84
CA ASN A 588 0.34 28.74 -5.11
C ASN A 588 1.87 28.74 -4.96
N ALA A 589 2.39 27.94 -4.03
CA ALA A 589 3.81 27.90 -3.70
C ALA A 589 4.36 26.49 -3.84
N GLY A 590 5.62 26.37 -4.24
CA GLY A 590 6.39 25.16 -4.15
C GLY A 590 7.32 25.16 -2.93
N ALA A 591 7.73 23.97 -2.49
CA ALA A 591 8.80 23.81 -1.52
C ALA A 591 9.71 22.62 -1.90
N LEU A 592 11.02 22.85 -1.85
CA LEU A 592 12.03 21.80 -1.88
C LEU A 592 12.33 21.40 -0.45
N GLU A 593 12.35 20.11 -0.18
CA GLU A 593 12.74 19.56 1.10
C GLU A 593 13.91 18.60 0.96
N ILE A 594 14.87 18.71 1.87
CA ILE A 594 15.99 17.79 2.03
C ILE A 594 15.92 17.21 3.43
N VAL A 595 15.91 15.89 3.55
CA VAL A 595 16.08 15.21 4.84
C VAL A 595 17.54 14.85 5.01
N ALA A 596 18.18 15.43 6.02
CA ALA A 596 19.61 15.31 6.27
C ALA A 596 19.87 15.05 7.77
N ASP A 597 20.59 13.96 8.07
CA ASP A 597 20.81 13.48 9.45
C ASP A 597 19.50 13.35 10.26
N GLY A 598 18.42 12.92 9.58
CA GLY A 598 17.09 12.76 10.18
C GLY A 598 16.27 14.04 10.33
N VAL A 599 16.81 15.21 9.97
CA VAL A 599 16.12 16.49 10.08
C VAL A 599 15.62 16.95 8.69
N PRO A 600 14.31 17.23 8.51
CA PRO A 600 13.78 17.79 7.27
C PRO A 600 14.02 19.31 7.22
N PHE A 601 14.55 19.80 6.10
CA PHE A 601 14.77 21.22 5.84
C PHE A 601 14.08 21.66 4.56
N GLN A 602 13.46 22.84 4.53
CA GLN A 602 12.69 23.36 3.41
C GLN A 602 13.18 24.69 2.87
N TYR A 603 13.06 24.83 1.55
CA TYR A 603 13.20 26.08 0.80
C TYR A 603 11.93 26.32 -0.03
N ARG A 604 11.29 27.49 0.12
CA ARG A 604 10.02 27.81 -0.55
C ARG A 604 10.24 28.72 -1.76
N PHE A 605 9.42 28.54 -2.79
CA PHE A 605 9.48 29.32 -4.03
C PHE A 605 8.07 29.55 -4.62
N PRO A 606 7.85 30.65 -5.36
CA PRO A 606 6.55 30.93 -5.98
C PRO A 606 6.34 30.12 -7.28
N LEU A 607 5.07 29.97 -7.70
CA LEU A 607 4.67 29.28 -8.94
C LEU A 607 4.07 30.23 -10.01
N ASP A 608 4.26 31.54 -9.84
CA ASP A 608 3.70 32.59 -10.67
C ASP A 608 4.43 32.79 -12.01
N ASP A 609 5.69 32.37 -12.11
CA ASP A 609 6.48 32.47 -13.34
C ASP A 609 6.14 31.34 -14.33
N THR A 610 5.67 31.72 -15.53
CA THR A 610 5.29 30.79 -16.60
C THR A 610 6.31 30.68 -17.74
N SER A 611 7.47 31.33 -17.63
CA SER A 611 8.51 31.38 -18.67
C SER A 611 9.46 30.17 -18.64
N GLY A 612 9.64 29.55 -17.48
CA GLY A 612 10.56 28.44 -17.29
C GLY A 612 11.99 28.92 -17.03
N GLN A 613 12.48 28.74 -15.81
CA GLN A 613 13.80 29.21 -15.40
C GLN A 613 14.46 28.27 -14.39
N GLU A 614 15.76 28.38 -14.26
CA GLU A 614 16.49 27.69 -13.20
C GLU A 614 16.27 28.37 -11.86
N ILE A 615 15.84 27.59 -10.86
CA ILE A 615 15.81 27.96 -9.46
C ILE A 615 17.05 27.38 -8.80
N LYS A 616 17.81 28.22 -8.09
CA LYS A 616 18.89 27.80 -7.21
C LYS A 616 18.51 28.13 -5.78
N ALA A 617 18.47 27.11 -4.93
CA ALA A 617 18.17 27.19 -3.51
C ALA A 617 19.47 26.94 -2.72
N PRO A 618 20.16 27.99 -2.23
CA PRO A 618 21.38 27.82 -1.45
C PRO A 618 21.10 27.03 -0.17
N PHE A 619 21.95 26.06 0.19
CA PHE A 619 21.71 25.23 1.38
C PHE A 619 21.61 26.04 2.67
N GLY A 620 22.30 27.18 2.75
CA GLY A 620 22.21 28.11 3.90
C GLY A 620 20.86 28.82 4.04
N GLU A 621 20.00 28.78 3.03
CA GLU A 621 18.66 29.39 3.07
C GLU A 621 17.56 28.38 3.45
N PHE A 622 17.86 27.08 3.44
CA PHE A 622 16.95 26.06 3.92
C PHE A 622 16.72 26.21 5.43
N GLN A 623 15.46 26.17 5.85
CA GLN A 623 15.05 26.22 7.25
C GLN A 623 14.51 24.86 7.69
N PRO A 624 14.63 24.46 8.96
CA PRO A 624 13.92 23.28 9.46
C PRO A 624 12.45 23.31 9.06
N ALA A 625 11.91 22.16 8.67
CA ALA A 625 10.51 22.09 8.24
C ALA A 625 9.61 22.61 9.39
N PRO A 626 8.56 23.40 9.11
CA PRO A 626 7.79 24.08 10.16
C PRO A 626 7.13 23.16 11.20
N TRP A 627 6.95 21.89 10.85
CA TRP A 627 6.37 20.86 11.72
C TRP A 627 7.42 20.09 12.54
N ASP A 628 8.71 20.22 12.22
CA ASP A 628 9.78 19.62 13.03
C ASP A 628 10.04 20.49 14.26
N THR A 629 9.24 20.23 15.29
CA THR A 629 9.36 20.92 16.58
C THR A 629 10.53 20.41 17.44
N GLU A 630 11.16 19.30 17.08
CA GLU A 630 12.31 18.75 17.81
C GLU A 630 13.61 19.48 17.44
N HIS A 631 13.71 19.98 16.21
CA HIS A 631 14.93 20.64 15.70
C HIS A 631 14.72 22.06 15.14
N PRO A 632 14.02 22.97 15.84
CA PRO A 632 13.58 24.26 15.29
C PRO A 632 14.71 25.25 14.98
N THR A 633 15.94 24.95 15.43
CA THR A 633 17.14 25.79 15.25
C THR A 633 18.25 25.07 14.48
N ALA A 634 17.97 23.87 13.96
CA ALA A 634 18.95 23.16 13.15
C ALA A 634 19.28 23.93 11.87
N VAL A 635 20.49 23.73 11.37
CA VAL A 635 20.97 24.32 10.11
C VAL A 635 21.42 23.21 9.17
N LEU A 636 21.23 23.40 7.88
CA LEU A 636 21.68 22.45 6.86
C LEU A 636 23.17 22.66 6.57
N ASP A 637 24.02 22.24 7.51
CA ASP A 637 25.48 22.36 7.42
C ASP A 637 26.14 21.20 6.65
N ALA A 638 27.46 21.31 6.41
CA ALA A 638 28.23 20.29 5.71
C ALA A 638 28.17 18.90 6.39
N ALA A 639 28.08 18.85 7.72
CA ALA A 639 28.01 17.58 8.46
C ALA A 639 26.67 16.86 8.22
N ARG A 640 25.58 17.62 8.09
CA ARG A 640 24.25 17.10 7.70
C ARG A 640 24.17 16.76 6.23
N LEU A 641 24.70 17.63 5.37
CA LEU A 641 24.77 17.38 3.93
C LEU A 641 25.56 16.12 3.58
N ALA A 642 26.51 15.69 4.42
CA ALA A 642 27.18 14.40 4.28
C ALA A 642 26.27 13.17 4.52
N LYS A 643 25.05 13.39 5.03
CA LYS A 643 24.09 12.36 5.44
C LYS A 643 22.69 12.68 4.91
N VAL A 644 22.59 13.07 3.64
CA VAL A 644 21.29 13.24 2.98
C VAL A 644 20.66 11.87 2.80
N THR A 645 19.36 11.78 3.11
CA THR A 645 18.59 10.53 3.04
C THR A 645 17.36 10.63 2.16
N ALA A 646 16.82 11.82 1.90
CA ALA A 646 15.67 12.01 1.03
C ALA A 646 15.59 13.42 0.44
N PHE A 647 14.87 13.51 -0.68
CA PHE A 647 14.41 14.74 -1.31
C PHE A 647 12.89 14.69 -1.46
N ASN A 648 12.21 15.81 -1.20
CA ASN A 648 10.79 15.97 -1.51
C ASN A 648 10.52 17.29 -2.25
N LEU A 649 9.56 17.25 -3.17
CA LEU A 649 9.00 18.42 -3.85
C LEU A 649 7.53 18.52 -3.48
N TYR A 650 7.18 19.60 -2.77
CA TYR A 650 5.81 19.91 -2.37
C TYR A 650 5.23 21.04 -3.21
N LEU A 651 3.93 20.96 -3.47
CA LEU A 651 3.13 22.07 -3.96
C LEU A 651 2.03 22.36 -2.93
N GLY A 652 1.92 23.62 -2.52
CA GLY A 652 0.99 24.08 -1.51
C GLY A 652 0.05 25.15 -2.03
N ARG A 653 -1.20 25.11 -1.55
CA ARG A 653 -2.23 26.10 -1.87
C ARG A 653 -1.86 27.46 -1.29
N GLY A 654 -1.87 28.48 -2.14
CA GLY A 654 -1.68 29.88 -1.78
C GLY A 654 -2.98 30.59 -1.42
N GLY A 655 -2.93 31.92 -1.35
CA GLY A 655 -4.08 32.78 -1.02
C GLY A 655 -5.17 32.82 -2.09
N GLY A 656 -4.85 32.40 -3.32
CA GLY A 656 -5.74 32.45 -4.48
C GLY A 656 -6.83 31.36 -4.54
N THR A 657 -7.64 31.42 -5.59
CA THR A 657 -8.76 30.50 -5.85
C THR A 657 -8.40 29.28 -6.70
N VAL A 658 -7.19 29.24 -7.26
CA VAL A 658 -6.72 28.16 -8.14
C VAL A 658 -6.49 26.89 -7.31
N THR A 659 -7.36 25.90 -7.50
CA THR A 659 -7.27 24.61 -6.81
C THR A 659 -6.66 23.51 -7.68
N LYS A 660 -6.47 23.73 -8.98
CA LYS A 660 -5.87 22.75 -9.90
C LYS A 660 -4.96 23.47 -10.88
N GLY A 661 -3.82 22.86 -11.19
CA GLY A 661 -2.84 23.40 -12.12
C GLY A 661 -1.77 22.37 -12.46
N VAL A 662 -0.84 22.75 -13.34
CA VAL A 662 0.27 21.90 -13.77
C VAL A 662 1.53 22.75 -13.80
N VAL A 663 2.51 22.39 -12.98
CA VAL A 663 3.86 22.96 -13.04
C VAL A 663 4.79 21.98 -13.73
N HIS A 664 5.86 22.50 -14.34
CA HIS A 664 6.85 21.66 -15.00
C HIS A 664 8.21 21.80 -14.33
N VAL A 665 8.89 20.68 -14.10
CA VAL A 665 10.18 20.61 -13.40
C VAL A 665 11.16 19.80 -14.24
N ASP A 666 12.43 20.19 -14.25
CA ASP A 666 13.49 19.44 -14.93
C ASP A 666 14.85 19.59 -14.21
N ASP A 667 15.80 18.70 -14.50
CA ASP A 667 17.20 18.72 -14.02
C ASP A 667 17.38 18.96 -12.51
N ILE A 668 16.76 18.14 -11.63
CA ILE A 668 16.85 18.30 -10.17
C ILE A 668 18.20 17.79 -9.66
N ARG A 669 19.02 18.66 -9.05
CA ARG A 669 20.40 18.33 -8.68
C ARG A 669 21.01 19.25 -7.63
N ALA A 670 21.98 18.76 -6.87
CA ALA A 670 22.88 19.57 -6.05
C ALA A 670 24.07 20.09 -6.88
N GLU A 671 24.47 21.35 -6.67
CA GLU A 671 25.56 22.04 -7.40
C GLU A 671 26.56 22.79 -6.51
#